data_AF-A0AAU9V396-F1
#
_entry.id   AF-A0AAU9V396-F1
#
_cell.length_a   1.000
_cell.length_b   1.000
_cell.length_c   1.000
_cell.angle_alpha   90.00
_cell.angle_beta   90.00
_cell.angle_gamma   90.00
#
_symmetry.space_group_name_H-M   'P 1'
#
loop_
_entity.id
_entity.type
_entity.pdbx_description
1 polymer ?
#
loop_
_entity_poly.entity_id
_entity_poly.type
_entity_poly.pdbx_seq_one_letter_code
_entity_poly.pdbx_strand_id
1 'polypeptide(L)'
;MIKSDIFDNTAPRDNNDNNNEKRMCQAAVAQAQTPETGTRAPQAGPYAFSRVPPPPSPRYYLTRAPAPAPTWMFTNLTLGADGMGTRERWSPITPGEWSVGAFAVHPTLGLGLAAPQKLTTALPLSMTAELPESLQKGETIAIVITLKSSLTVDTTVEVTFHNSDQYYEFEPLENNVDSSKKIELFRRARVRLAARSRASTAFLVTAVRAGDAPVIVEANGSGVSASMFRTIDVKDGYVEDIWSWALLDGRRGVARANVTLLPAAGTKLGTVSLEATGDLLANALRAMKSPSVVAADANYALRPMARACILLDYLQATEQGDETAAVKEARLQVATGYQRLMAFRRPDGSFSQEIGEDAPSDVWMTSSAARWLSRSKRYAEVSPEAGAAAARWLVAAQRADGSWEPPPRARANNPYHQQPVPLTALALVALLETKANDLLFASAVDKATEYLSRALSPALGAPALAALAGALAAARHPQAAQALQLLERYANTSGSALYWARKIPSSEWKNPWLVGNSLEASTAAWGLRAMLYSNLIDEAVPVARYLLQALGPKDQDPDVLDALSHFAQAIKTATKLRVSVALAGSEEPRQFNIDDDNALIIQTQLVRNVRNVSAWTEGRGVGAVGLTARGHTNVTAAWPRYTLDPRVDQVSTRDRLQLSVCVGFVPVANETESGLALLTVQLPSGYLADIHTITELTAARHVVGARVSRGGSLVRAWLRAGAAERCATLAAPRALPVARQRPAVVTLVDLYDSSHRARVFYQVPASTPCDVCRAWPSCERACGAAAGQRAPAPSRPPPAPSAAPAPPHTLLPLLLLLAVFL
;
A
#
# COMPACT_ATOMS: atom_id res chain seq x y z
N MET A 1 51.58 25.14 -23.07
CA MET A 1 52.97 24.67 -22.90
C MET A 1 52.92 23.20 -22.49
N ILE A 2 53.66 22.32 -23.20
CA ILE A 2 54.27 21.04 -22.75
C ILE A 2 53.32 20.05 -22.00
N LYS A 3 52.81 18.96 -22.62
CA LYS A 3 53.46 17.64 -22.91
C LYS A 3 53.86 16.84 -21.64
N SER A 4 53.86 15.51 -21.58
CA SER A 4 53.27 14.41 -22.39
C SER A 4 53.46 13.06 -21.65
N ASP A 5 53.20 11.94 -22.34
CA ASP A 5 53.63 10.54 -22.03
C ASP A 5 52.74 9.82 -20.98
N ILE A 6 52.03 8.70 -21.26
CA ILE A 6 52.18 7.56 -22.20
C ILE A 6 53.41 6.68 -21.89
N PHE A 7 53.15 5.49 -21.36
CA PHE A 7 53.84 4.28 -21.79
C PHE A 7 52.85 3.11 -21.89
N ASP A 8 52.89 2.43 -23.02
CA ASP A 8 52.17 1.22 -23.37
C ASP A 8 53.22 0.12 -23.65
N ASN A 9 52.93 -1.13 -23.32
CA ASN A 9 53.66 -2.31 -23.86
C ASN A 9 53.02 -3.64 -23.44
N THR A 10 52.18 -4.16 -24.35
CA THR A 10 52.29 -5.49 -24.99
C THR A 10 52.80 -6.72 -24.19
N ALA A 11 51.99 -7.79 -24.24
CA ALA A 11 52.29 -9.15 -23.76
C ALA A 11 53.21 -9.97 -24.70
N PRO A 12 53.63 -11.22 -24.35
CA PRO A 12 52.73 -12.37 -24.59
C PRO A 12 52.77 -13.54 -23.57
N ARG A 13 51.73 -14.38 -23.70
CA ARG A 13 51.47 -15.76 -23.23
C ARG A 13 52.64 -16.61 -22.67
N ASP A 14 52.36 -17.40 -21.63
CA ASP A 14 52.37 -18.86 -21.77
C ASP A 14 51.45 -19.62 -20.79
N ASN A 15 51.33 -20.95 -20.98
CA ASN A 15 50.21 -21.81 -20.54
C ASN A 15 50.46 -22.64 -19.25
N ASN A 16 49.38 -23.21 -18.70
CA ASN A 16 49.31 -24.28 -17.68
C ASN A 16 49.97 -24.06 -16.29
N ASP A 17 49.14 -24.03 -15.24
CA ASP A 17 48.96 -25.25 -14.43
C ASP A 17 47.73 -25.14 -13.50
N ASN A 18 46.80 -26.10 -13.62
CA ASN A 18 45.51 -26.05 -12.94
C ASN A 18 45.11 -27.44 -12.43
N ASN A 19 45.76 -27.91 -11.37
CA ASN A 19 45.38 -29.09 -10.57
C ASN A 19 46.29 -29.25 -9.34
N ASN A 20 45.86 -28.83 -8.13
CA ASN A 20 46.22 -29.54 -6.86
C ASN A 20 45.52 -29.10 -5.54
N GLU A 21 44.46 -28.29 -5.53
CA GLU A 21 43.82 -27.84 -4.26
C GLU A 21 42.38 -28.36 -4.02
N LYS A 22 42.03 -29.58 -4.49
CA LYS A 22 40.72 -30.21 -4.20
C LYS A 22 40.79 -31.69 -3.76
N ARG A 23 41.87 -32.13 -3.12
CA ARG A 23 41.97 -33.45 -2.49
C ARG A 23 42.66 -33.41 -1.13
N MET A 24 41.92 -33.08 -0.07
CA MET A 24 42.13 -33.57 1.30
C MET A 24 40.97 -33.11 2.19
N CYS A 25 39.94 -33.96 2.35
CA CYS A 25 38.96 -33.98 3.47
C CYS A 25 37.85 -35.03 3.24
N GLN A 26 38.21 -36.30 3.00
CA GLN A 26 37.27 -37.43 3.04
C GLN A 26 37.94 -38.71 3.59
N ALA A 27 37.72 -38.97 4.88
CA ALA A 27 37.91 -40.21 5.68
C ALA A 27 38.06 -39.76 7.15
N ALA A 28 37.51 -40.38 8.18
CA ALA A 28 36.48 -41.43 8.35
C ALA A 28 35.77 -41.13 9.71
N VAL A 29 34.86 -41.91 10.34
CA VAL A 29 34.41 -43.32 10.25
C VAL A 29 32.89 -43.34 10.48
N ALA A 30 32.16 -44.32 9.95
CA ALA A 30 30.73 -44.53 10.23
C ALA A 30 30.50 -45.51 11.39
N GLN A 31 29.41 -45.32 12.15
CA GLN A 31 28.71 -46.43 12.81
C GLN A 31 27.23 -46.36 12.46
N ALA A 32 26.71 -47.50 11.97
CA ALA A 32 25.35 -47.61 11.48
C ALA A 32 24.42 -48.18 12.56
N GLN A 33 23.21 -47.63 12.65
CA GLN A 33 22.03 -48.36 13.11
C GLN A 33 20.97 -48.21 12.03
N THR A 34 20.48 -49.34 11.53
CA THR A 34 19.47 -49.44 10.48
C THR A 34 18.07 -49.49 11.10
N PRO A 35 17.20 -48.49 10.91
CA PRO A 35 15.77 -48.68 11.06
C PRO A 35 15.22 -49.38 9.82
N GLU A 36 14.44 -50.45 10.00
CA GLU A 36 13.80 -51.17 8.91
C GLU A 36 12.77 -50.29 8.19
N THR A 37 13.03 -49.95 6.93
CA THR A 37 12.06 -49.24 6.08
C THR A 37 11.22 -50.24 5.29
N GLY A 38 9.99 -50.50 5.75
CA GLY A 38 9.00 -51.31 5.04
C GLY A 38 8.42 -50.63 3.79
N THR A 39 9.23 -50.23 2.81
CA THR A 39 8.80 -49.71 1.50
C THR A 39 9.74 -50.13 0.37
N ARG A 40 9.17 -50.58 -0.76
CA ARG A 40 9.90 -50.94 -1.99
C ARG A 40 10.37 -49.69 -2.77
N ALA A 41 11.38 -49.87 -3.63
CA ALA A 41 11.94 -48.81 -4.47
C ALA A 41 10.93 -48.24 -5.50
N PRO A 42 10.98 -46.92 -5.83
CA PRO A 42 9.95 -46.27 -6.62
C PRO A 42 10.34 -46.05 -8.09
N GLN A 43 9.88 -46.89 -9.02
CA GLN A 43 9.85 -46.59 -10.46
C GLN A 43 8.60 -47.16 -11.15
N ALA A 44 8.17 -46.48 -12.23
CA ALA A 44 7.02 -46.74 -13.13
C ALA A 44 5.61 -46.29 -12.66
N GLY A 45 5.18 -45.10 -13.11
CA GLY A 45 3.79 -44.62 -13.06
C GLY A 45 3.64 -43.16 -13.55
N PRO A 46 2.58 -42.77 -14.30
CA PRO A 46 2.50 -41.44 -14.92
C PRO A 46 2.16 -40.27 -13.99
N TYR A 47 1.93 -40.51 -12.69
CA TYR A 47 1.36 -39.54 -11.74
C TYR A 47 2.30 -39.22 -10.57
N ALA A 48 3.56 -38.90 -10.85
CA ALA A 48 4.58 -38.61 -9.84
C ALA A 48 4.75 -37.09 -9.57
N PHE A 49 3.71 -36.44 -9.02
CA PHE A 49 3.78 -35.05 -8.54
C PHE A 49 3.43 -34.93 -7.05
N SER A 50 4.35 -35.33 -6.18
CA SER A 50 4.23 -35.10 -4.73
C SER A 50 5.60 -35.02 -4.03
N ARG A 51 6.51 -34.17 -4.53
CA ARG A 51 7.55 -33.60 -3.65
C ARG A 51 6.92 -32.54 -2.75
N VAL A 52 6.21 -32.99 -1.71
CA VAL A 52 5.95 -32.16 -0.54
C VAL A 52 7.31 -31.93 0.12
N PRO A 53 7.86 -30.69 0.14
CA PRO A 53 9.09 -30.45 0.88
C PRO A 53 8.85 -30.78 2.36
N PRO A 54 9.84 -31.33 3.09
CA PRO A 54 9.69 -31.58 4.51
C PRO A 54 9.23 -30.29 5.20
N PRO A 55 8.33 -30.37 6.21
CA PRO A 55 7.84 -29.17 6.89
C PRO A 55 9.05 -28.38 7.37
N PRO A 56 9.21 -27.10 6.97
CA PRO A 56 10.34 -26.32 7.42
C PRO A 56 10.30 -26.29 8.94
N SER A 57 11.41 -26.69 9.57
CA SER A 57 11.65 -26.49 11.01
C SER A 57 11.19 -25.09 11.40
N PRO A 58 10.52 -24.87 12.54
CA PRO A 58 9.99 -23.56 12.92
C PRO A 58 11.10 -22.53 12.91
N ARG A 59 11.17 -21.77 11.81
CA ARG A 59 12.11 -20.66 11.68
C ARG A 59 11.54 -19.58 12.56
N TYR A 60 12.31 -19.18 13.58
CA TYR A 60 11.99 -17.99 14.35
C TYR A 60 11.94 -16.82 13.37
N TYR A 61 10.72 -16.36 13.09
CA TYR A 61 10.49 -15.19 12.25
C TYR A 61 11.10 -13.99 12.96
N LEU A 62 12.32 -13.62 12.56
CA LEU A 62 12.89 -12.34 12.91
C LEU A 62 12.05 -11.30 12.18
N THR A 63 11.00 -10.85 12.85
CA THR A 63 10.32 -9.60 12.52
C THR A 63 11.40 -8.55 12.35
N ARG A 64 11.53 -8.08 11.09
CA ARG A 64 12.32 -6.96 10.60
C ARG A 64 13.17 -6.34 11.72
N ALA A 65 14.46 -6.71 11.78
CA ALA A 65 15.42 -6.26 12.80
C ALA A 65 15.09 -4.81 13.20
N PRO A 66 14.76 -4.57 14.49
CA PRO A 66 13.90 -3.46 14.89
C PRO A 66 14.44 -2.18 14.28
N ALA A 67 13.59 -1.51 13.49
CA ALA A 67 13.99 -0.35 12.71
C ALA A 67 14.81 0.59 13.61
N PRO A 68 16.04 0.96 13.19
CA PRO A 68 17.02 1.55 14.09
C PRO A 68 16.39 2.71 14.84
N ALA A 69 16.47 2.66 16.17
CA ALA A 69 15.72 3.59 17.02
C ALA A 69 16.07 5.03 16.61
N PRO A 70 15.08 5.93 16.50
CA PRO A 70 15.29 7.25 15.93
C PRO A 70 16.39 8.00 16.68
N THR A 71 17.30 8.63 15.93
CA THR A 71 18.45 9.34 16.48
C THR A 71 17.98 10.48 17.38
N TRP A 72 18.13 10.30 18.69
CA TRP A 72 17.55 11.19 19.68
C TRP A 72 18.42 12.43 19.98
N MET A 73 19.70 12.45 19.59
CA MET A 73 20.64 13.54 19.90
C MET A 73 21.39 14.06 18.65
N PHE A 74 20.70 14.20 17.52
CA PHE A 74 21.25 14.84 16.32
C PHE A 74 21.00 16.37 16.36
N THR A 75 21.99 17.14 16.82
CA THR A 75 21.90 18.60 17.02
C THR A 75 23.26 19.26 16.89
N ASN A 76 23.30 20.50 16.37
CA ASN A 76 24.48 21.36 16.40
C ASN A 76 24.60 22.14 17.73
N LEU A 77 25.81 22.61 18.04
CA LEU A 77 26.11 23.51 19.14
C LEU A 77 27.33 24.37 18.76
N THR A 78 27.29 25.66 19.04
CA THR A 78 28.45 26.56 18.97
C THR A 78 29.05 26.69 20.37
N LEU A 79 30.36 26.46 20.49
CA LEU A 79 31.08 26.67 21.75
C LEU A 79 31.31 28.17 21.97
N GLY A 80 31.38 28.58 23.24
CA GLY A 80 31.71 29.94 23.65
C GLY A 80 33.18 30.29 23.44
N ALA A 81 33.54 31.54 23.73
CA ALA A 81 34.94 32.02 23.65
C ALA A 81 35.86 31.37 24.71
N ASP A 82 35.27 30.74 25.74
CA ASP A 82 35.92 29.89 26.74
C ASP A 82 36.14 28.44 26.25
N GLY A 83 35.71 28.10 25.03
CA GLY A 83 35.77 26.75 24.48
C GLY A 83 34.73 25.79 25.06
N MET A 84 33.79 26.26 25.88
CA MET A 84 32.77 25.44 26.52
C MET A 84 31.39 25.63 25.90
N GLY A 85 30.50 24.67 26.10
CA GLY A 85 29.12 24.75 25.65
C GLY A 85 28.30 23.59 26.17
N THR A 86 27.07 23.86 26.59
CA THR A 86 26.17 22.86 27.15
C THR A 86 24.87 22.79 26.36
N ARG A 87 24.30 21.60 26.26
CA ARG A 87 22.98 21.39 25.64
C ARG A 87 22.28 20.21 26.30
N GLU A 88 21.12 20.48 26.89
CA GLU A 88 20.32 19.48 27.60
C GLU A 88 19.29 18.83 26.68
N ARG A 89 19.02 17.54 26.92
CA ARG A 89 17.94 16.81 26.23
C ARG A 89 17.50 15.59 27.05
N TRP A 90 16.19 15.35 27.10
CA TRP A 90 15.62 14.17 27.74
C TRP A 90 16.09 12.87 27.06
N SER A 91 16.51 11.90 27.88
CA SER A 91 16.93 10.58 27.42
C SER A 91 15.76 9.79 26.81
N PRO A 92 16.02 8.83 25.89
CA PRO A 92 14.97 7.96 25.36
C PRO A 92 14.28 7.13 26.45
N ILE A 93 12.94 7.12 26.44
CA ILE A 93 12.12 6.31 27.35
C ILE A 93 12.27 4.80 27.04
N THR A 94 12.59 4.46 25.80
CA THR A 94 12.85 3.07 25.37
C THR A 94 14.10 2.52 26.08
N PRO A 95 14.00 1.39 26.81
CA PRO A 95 15.16 0.75 27.42
C PRO A 95 16.18 0.26 26.38
N GLY A 96 17.45 0.59 26.57
CA GLY A 96 18.52 0.20 25.66
C GLY A 96 19.89 0.77 26.07
N GLU A 97 20.94 0.28 25.41
CA GLU A 97 22.25 0.91 25.41
C GLU A 97 22.31 1.92 24.26
N TRP A 98 22.71 3.15 24.55
CA TRP A 98 22.83 4.24 23.58
C TRP A 98 24.25 4.78 23.58
N SER A 99 24.75 5.14 22.40
CA SER A 99 26.03 5.85 22.25
C SER A 99 25.80 7.27 21.75
N VAL A 100 26.48 8.23 22.36
CA VAL A 100 26.49 9.64 21.96
C VAL A 100 27.90 9.98 21.52
N GLY A 101 28.09 10.21 20.22
CA GLY A 101 29.31 10.77 19.65
C GLY A 101 29.16 12.27 19.42
N ALA A 102 30.28 12.99 19.40
CA ALA A 102 30.33 14.41 19.06
C ALA A 102 31.56 14.71 18.20
N PHE A 103 31.44 15.72 17.34
CA PHE A 103 32.54 16.28 16.57
C PHE A 103 32.37 17.79 16.48
N ALA A 104 33.48 18.51 16.29
CA ALA A 104 33.51 19.96 16.14
C ALA A 104 34.40 20.34 14.95
N VAL A 105 34.07 21.44 14.28
CA VAL A 105 34.89 21.99 13.19
C VAL A 105 35.23 23.43 13.55
N HIS A 106 36.51 23.72 13.75
CA HIS A 106 37.01 25.06 14.01
C HIS A 106 37.63 25.65 12.74
N PRO A 107 37.37 26.94 12.38
CA PRO A 107 37.87 27.52 11.14
C PRO A 107 39.39 27.44 10.93
N THR A 108 40.18 27.45 12.01
CA THR A 108 41.65 27.37 11.94
C THR A 108 42.25 26.06 12.47
N LEU A 109 41.54 25.31 13.31
CA LEU A 109 42.06 24.07 13.94
C LEU A 109 41.52 22.80 13.26
N GLY A 110 40.57 22.93 12.32
CA GLY A 110 40.03 21.81 11.57
C GLY A 110 39.02 20.98 12.36
N LEU A 111 38.96 19.68 12.05
CA LEU A 111 38.03 18.71 12.62
C LEU A 111 38.56 18.10 13.92
N GLY A 112 37.82 18.27 15.01
CA GLY A 112 38.00 17.53 16.27
C GLY A 112 36.92 16.45 16.45
N LEU A 113 37.32 15.27 16.93
CA LEU A 113 36.44 14.13 17.19
C LEU A 113 36.48 13.79 18.70
N ALA A 114 35.31 13.62 19.32
CA ALA A 114 35.21 13.17 20.70
C ALA A 114 34.96 11.65 20.77
N ALA A 115 35.52 10.99 21.78
CA ALA A 115 35.26 9.58 22.04
C ALA A 115 33.77 9.37 22.42
N PRO A 116 33.04 8.45 21.76
CA PRO A 116 31.62 8.24 22.03
C PRO A 116 31.35 7.78 23.47
N GLN A 117 30.42 8.44 24.14
CA GLN A 117 29.98 8.09 25.49
C GLN A 117 28.81 7.12 25.45
N LYS A 118 28.79 6.13 26.34
CA LYS A 118 27.73 5.13 26.45
C LYS A 118 26.83 5.43 27.65
N LEU A 119 25.53 5.32 27.45
CA LEU A 119 24.52 5.42 28.50
C LEU A 119 23.52 4.27 28.37
N THR A 120 22.97 3.81 29.49
CA THR A 120 21.99 2.71 29.50
C THR A 120 20.68 3.20 30.11
N THR A 121 19.58 3.15 29.35
CA THR A 121 18.24 3.43 29.86
C THR A 121 17.57 2.11 30.25
N ALA A 122 16.98 2.06 31.45
CA ALA A 122 16.28 0.89 31.96
C ALA A 122 15.02 1.32 32.72
N LEU A 123 13.92 0.60 32.50
CA LEU A 123 12.68 0.78 33.26
C LEU A 123 12.57 -0.33 34.32
N PRO A 124 12.19 -0.02 35.58
CA PRO A 124 11.97 -1.02 36.63
C PRO A 124 10.98 -2.11 36.23
N LEU A 125 9.88 -1.69 35.61
CA LEU A 125 8.86 -2.52 34.98
C LEU A 125 8.60 -1.99 33.57
N SER A 126 8.46 -2.89 32.60
CA SER A 126 8.10 -2.56 31.22
C SER A 126 7.05 -3.54 30.70
N MET A 127 6.16 -3.06 29.83
CA MET A 127 5.01 -3.81 29.32
C MET A 127 4.95 -3.74 27.79
N THR A 128 4.65 -4.87 27.16
CA THR A 128 4.43 -5.00 25.71
C THR A 128 3.19 -5.83 25.43
N ALA A 129 2.41 -5.49 24.41
CA ALA A 129 1.26 -6.26 23.97
C ALA A 129 1.39 -6.64 22.49
N GLU A 130 1.00 -7.87 22.15
CA GLU A 130 0.95 -8.36 20.77
C GLU A 130 -0.47 -8.22 20.23
N LEU A 131 -0.67 -7.28 19.30
CA LEU A 131 -1.99 -6.86 18.79
C LEU A 131 -1.99 -6.86 17.26
N PRO A 132 -3.08 -7.31 16.60
CA PRO A 132 -3.24 -7.16 15.15
C PRO A 132 -3.53 -5.70 14.80
N GLU A 133 -3.11 -5.27 13.62
CA GLU A 133 -3.40 -3.92 13.13
C GLU A 133 -4.90 -3.70 12.85
N SER A 134 -5.58 -4.75 12.37
CA SER A 134 -7.04 -4.74 12.21
C SER A 134 -7.69 -6.06 12.63
N LEU A 135 -8.93 -5.97 13.08
CA LEU A 135 -9.79 -7.06 13.52
C LEU A 135 -11.17 -6.90 12.86
N GLN A 136 -12.01 -7.92 12.84
CA GLN A 136 -13.41 -7.81 12.43
C GLN A 136 -14.37 -7.94 13.62
N LYS A 137 -15.53 -7.30 13.52
CA LYS A 137 -16.57 -7.35 14.53
C LYS A 137 -17.12 -8.78 14.72
N GLY A 138 -17.12 -9.22 15.98
CA GLY A 138 -17.48 -10.56 16.43
C GLY A 138 -16.31 -11.55 16.46
N GLU A 139 -15.09 -11.15 16.09
CA GLU A 139 -13.89 -11.96 16.32
C GLU A 139 -13.41 -11.84 17.76
N THR A 140 -12.80 -12.92 18.25
CA THR A 140 -12.27 -13.03 19.62
C THR A 140 -10.75 -13.02 19.58
N ILE A 141 -10.10 -12.22 20.41
CA ILE A 141 -8.63 -12.14 20.53
C ILE A 141 -8.20 -12.38 21.97
N ALA A 142 -7.13 -13.17 22.15
CA ALA A 142 -6.41 -13.23 23.41
C ALA A 142 -5.33 -12.14 23.41
N ILE A 143 -5.58 -11.01 24.07
CA ILE A 143 -4.62 -9.91 24.15
C ILE A 143 -3.51 -10.31 25.12
N VAL A 144 -2.38 -10.75 24.57
CA VAL A 144 -1.20 -11.20 25.33
C VAL A 144 -0.39 -9.99 25.80
N ILE A 145 -0.36 -9.81 27.11
CA ILE A 145 0.43 -8.80 27.81
C ILE A 145 1.68 -9.46 28.36
N THR A 146 2.84 -9.04 27.88
CA THR A 146 4.15 -9.46 28.39
C THR A 146 4.73 -8.35 29.26
N LEU A 147 5.07 -8.70 30.50
CA LEU A 147 5.75 -7.86 31.47
C LEU A 147 7.21 -8.29 31.58
N LYS A 148 8.12 -7.31 31.64
CA LYS A 148 9.55 -7.51 31.89
C LYS A 148 9.98 -6.65 33.07
N SER A 149 10.51 -7.30 34.10
CA SER A 149 11.07 -6.66 35.29
C SER A 149 12.59 -6.52 35.15
N SER A 150 13.15 -5.41 35.64
CA SER A 150 14.60 -5.26 35.88
C SER A 150 14.96 -5.30 37.38
N LEU A 151 13.95 -5.38 38.26
CA LEU A 151 14.12 -5.47 39.71
C LEU A 151 14.88 -6.75 40.12
N THR A 152 15.65 -6.65 41.19
CA THR A 152 16.40 -7.77 41.80
C THR A 152 15.57 -8.65 42.73
N VAL A 153 14.27 -8.36 42.90
CA VAL A 153 13.36 -9.07 43.80
C VAL A 153 12.12 -9.56 43.07
N ASP A 154 11.58 -10.69 43.54
CA ASP A 154 10.27 -11.19 43.13
C ASP A 154 9.19 -10.16 43.44
N THR A 155 8.35 -9.86 42.45
CA THR A 155 7.35 -8.79 42.51
C THR A 155 6.02 -9.31 41.98
N THR A 156 4.93 -9.09 42.71
CA THR A 156 3.58 -9.37 42.22
C THR A 156 2.94 -8.09 41.72
N VAL A 157 2.43 -8.12 40.50
CA VAL A 157 1.83 -6.96 39.82
C VAL A 157 0.39 -7.29 39.44
N GLU A 158 -0.55 -6.38 39.70
CA GLU A 158 -1.92 -6.46 39.23
C GLU A 158 -2.04 -5.74 37.88
N VAL A 159 -2.41 -6.49 36.84
CA VAL A 159 -2.62 -6.00 35.48
C VAL A 159 -4.12 -5.78 35.27
N THR A 160 -4.52 -4.57 34.92
CA THR A 160 -5.90 -4.17 34.64
C THR A 160 -6.04 -3.82 33.17
N PHE A 161 -6.96 -4.48 32.47
CA PHE A 161 -7.42 -4.10 31.14
C PHE A 161 -8.67 -3.24 31.30
N HIS A 162 -8.69 -2.03 30.74
CA HIS A 162 -9.85 -1.12 30.77
C HIS A 162 -10.65 -1.19 29.45
N ASN A 163 -11.97 -1.13 29.58
CA ASN A 163 -12.97 -1.24 28.51
C ASN A 163 -14.05 -0.15 28.67
N SER A 164 -13.66 1.05 29.08
CA SER A 164 -14.56 2.18 29.36
C SER A 164 -15.47 2.51 28.17
N ASP A 165 -14.94 2.40 26.95
CA ASP A 165 -15.65 2.69 25.70
C ASP A 165 -16.47 1.51 25.16
N GLN A 166 -16.51 0.36 25.87
CA GLN A 166 -17.34 -0.80 25.54
C GLN A 166 -17.14 -1.34 24.11
N TYR A 167 -15.90 -1.27 23.60
CA TYR A 167 -15.54 -1.88 22.32
C TYR A 167 -15.46 -3.40 22.39
N TYR A 168 -15.21 -3.92 23.60
CA TYR A 168 -14.98 -5.32 23.86
C TYR A 168 -16.07 -5.90 24.75
N GLU A 169 -16.39 -7.17 24.53
CA GLU A 169 -17.02 -8.04 25.51
C GLU A 169 -15.95 -9.02 25.98
N PHE A 170 -15.61 -9.03 27.27
CA PHE A 170 -14.73 -10.08 27.79
C PHE A 170 -15.49 -11.40 27.75
N GLU A 171 -14.87 -12.47 27.23
CA GLU A 171 -15.56 -13.77 27.17
C GLU A 171 -15.92 -14.23 28.60
N PRO A 172 -17.14 -14.73 28.82
CA PRO A 172 -17.57 -15.21 30.12
C PRO A 172 -16.74 -16.43 30.53
N LEU A 173 -16.30 -16.43 31.79
CA LEU A 173 -15.54 -17.53 32.40
C LEU A 173 -16.47 -18.57 33.05
N GLU A 174 -17.79 -18.43 32.87
CA GLU A 174 -18.85 -19.20 33.51
C GLU A 174 -19.81 -19.74 32.44
N ASN A 175 -19.98 -21.06 32.36
CA ASN A 175 -20.87 -21.74 31.42
C ASN A 175 -22.37 -21.67 31.83
N ASN A 176 -22.82 -20.57 32.44
CA ASN A 176 -24.23 -20.39 32.82
C ASN A 176 -24.98 -19.65 31.72
N VAL A 177 -25.90 -20.37 31.07
CA VAL A 177 -26.71 -19.89 29.93
C VAL A 177 -27.58 -18.67 30.30
N ASP A 178 -27.91 -18.51 31.59
CA ASP A 178 -28.81 -17.48 32.11
C ASP A 178 -28.11 -16.28 32.79
N SER A 179 -26.77 -16.17 32.73
CA SER A 179 -26.10 -14.98 33.28
C SER A 179 -26.40 -13.74 32.42
N SER A 180 -27.09 -12.74 32.97
CA SER A 180 -27.28 -11.47 32.30
C SER A 180 -25.91 -10.83 31.97
N LYS A 181 -25.72 -10.41 30.71
CA LYS A 181 -24.48 -9.81 30.23
C LYS A 181 -24.17 -8.52 31.00
N LYS A 182 -23.35 -8.62 32.05
CA LYS A 182 -22.87 -7.46 32.80
C LYS A 182 -21.83 -6.72 31.96
N ILE A 183 -21.97 -5.41 31.85
CA ILE A 183 -20.99 -4.56 31.16
C ILE A 183 -19.75 -4.47 32.05
N GLU A 184 -18.74 -5.31 31.75
CA GLU A 184 -17.43 -5.26 32.40
C GLU A 184 -16.60 -4.11 31.84
N LEU A 185 -16.49 -3.03 32.62
CA LEU A 185 -15.68 -1.84 32.30
C LEU A 185 -14.18 -2.08 32.49
N PHE A 186 -13.77 -3.10 33.25
CA PHE A 186 -12.38 -3.54 33.36
C PHE A 186 -12.30 -5.00 33.82
N ARG A 187 -11.17 -5.66 33.55
CA ARG A 187 -10.84 -6.99 34.07
C ARG A 187 -9.40 -7.00 34.59
N ARG A 188 -9.15 -7.70 35.71
CA ARG A 188 -7.83 -7.74 36.37
C ARG A 188 -7.23 -9.14 36.40
N ALA A 189 -5.91 -9.22 36.29
CA ALA A 189 -5.12 -10.44 36.42
C ALA A 189 -3.87 -10.17 37.28
N ARG A 190 -3.57 -11.05 38.24
CA ARG A 190 -2.35 -10.96 39.05
C ARG A 190 -1.23 -11.77 38.40
N VAL A 191 -0.08 -11.16 38.21
CA VAL A 191 1.10 -11.77 37.59
C VAL A 191 2.26 -11.71 38.57
N ARG A 192 2.87 -12.87 38.87
CA ARG A 192 4.12 -12.94 39.62
C ARG A 192 5.29 -12.83 38.66
N LEU A 193 6.13 -11.83 38.86
CA LEU A 193 7.40 -11.63 38.16
C LEU A 193 8.53 -12.07 39.09
N ALA A 194 9.42 -12.92 38.60
CA ALA A 194 10.65 -13.24 39.32
C ALA A 194 11.69 -12.13 39.11
N ALA A 195 12.71 -12.08 39.98
CA ALA A 195 13.83 -11.16 39.84
C ALA A 195 14.42 -11.19 38.41
N ARG A 196 14.53 -10.01 37.77
CA ARG A 196 15.06 -9.79 36.41
C ARG A 196 14.42 -10.64 35.30
N SER A 197 13.20 -11.14 35.50
CA SER A 197 12.54 -12.07 34.58
C SER A 197 11.45 -11.42 33.70
N ARG A 198 10.79 -12.26 32.89
CA ARG A 198 9.61 -11.90 32.10
C ARG A 198 8.47 -12.86 32.43
N ALA A 199 7.24 -12.36 32.44
CA ALA A 199 6.04 -13.18 32.53
C ALA A 199 4.96 -12.60 31.60
N SER A 200 3.98 -13.42 31.24
CA SER A 200 2.89 -13.01 30.35
C SER A 200 1.53 -13.44 30.90
N THR A 201 0.51 -12.64 30.65
CA THR A 201 -0.91 -12.96 30.90
C THR A 201 -1.72 -12.61 29.66
N ALA A 202 -2.92 -13.18 29.50
CA ALA A 202 -3.78 -12.89 28.35
C ALA A 202 -5.21 -12.51 28.77
N PHE A 203 -5.78 -11.52 28.10
CA PHE A 203 -7.19 -11.13 28.25
C PHE A 203 -7.97 -11.55 27.01
N LEU A 204 -8.93 -12.46 27.19
CA LEU A 204 -9.77 -12.96 26.10
C LEU A 204 -10.98 -12.03 25.89
N VAL A 205 -11.00 -11.34 24.76
CA VAL A 205 -12.02 -10.32 24.43
C VAL A 205 -12.58 -10.50 23.02
N THR A 206 -13.87 -10.27 22.85
CA THR A 206 -14.57 -10.25 21.56
C THR A 206 -14.93 -8.82 21.19
N ALA A 207 -14.59 -8.39 19.97
CA ALA A 207 -14.86 -7.02 19.53
C ALA A 207 -16.31 -6.85 19.09
N VAL A 208 -17.08 -6.00 19.79
CA VAL A 208 -18.53 -5.81 19.57
C VAL A 208 -18.87 -4.52 18.81
N ARG A 209 -17.94 -3.57 18.74
CA ARG A 209 -18.08 -2.30 18.00
C ARG A 209 -17.01 -2.16 16.92
N ALA A 210 -17.39 -1.53 15.80
CA ALA A 210 -16.46 -1.17 14.73
C ALA A 210 -15.89 0.25 14.96
N GLY A 211 -14.73 0.55 14.37
CA GLY A 211 -13.94 1.77 14.57
C GLY A 211 -12.63 1.49 15.31
N ASP A 212 -11.94 2.57 15.71
CA ASP A 212 -10.64 2.50 16.38
C ASP A 212 -10.84 2.07 17.85
N ALA A 213 -10.63 0.78 18.13
CA ALA A 213 -10.86 0.20 19.46
C ALA A 213 -9.64 0.39 20.36
N PRO A 214 -9.76 1.05 21.53
CA PRO A 214 -8.62 1.35 22.40
C PRO A 214 -8.29 0.17 23.33
N VAL A 215 -7.05 -0.31 23.24
CA VAL A 215 -6.45 -1.26 24.19
C VAL A 215 -5.70 -0.46 25.25
N ILE A 216 -6.31 -0.33 26.42
CA ILE A 216 -5.76 0.41 27.56
C ILE A 216 -5.45 -0.58 28.67
N VAL A 217 -4.18 -0.71 29.02
CA VAL A 217 -3.71 -1.67 30.04
C VAL A 217 -2.78 -0.98 31.01
N GLU A 218 -2.98 -1.24 32.29
CA GLU A 218 -2.16 -0.73 33.39
C GLU A 218 -1.70 -1.88 34.28
N ALA A 219 -0.45 -1.83 34.71
CA ALA A 219 0.16 -2.81 35.59
C ALA A 219 0.74 -2.07 36.80
N ASN A 220 0.33 -2.43 38.02
CA ASN A 220 0.76 -1.77 39.26
C ASN A 220 1.04 -2.81 40.37
N GLY A 221 2.14 -2.65 41.11
CA GLY A 221 2.47 -3.49 42.25
C GLY A 221 3.82 -3.13 42.86
N SER A 222 3.95 -3.26 44.18
CA SER A 222 5.22 -3.06 44.93
C SER A 222 5.96 -1.75 44.61
N GLY A 223 5.23 -0.66 44.39
CA GLY A 223 5.81 0.67 44.11
C GLY A 223 6.26 0.90 42.66
N VAL A 224 6.09 -0.08 41.76
CA VAL A 224 6.32 0.10 40.32
C VAL A 224 5.01 0.05 39.53
N SER A 225 4.93 0.87 38.48
CA SER A 225 3.82 0.86 37.54
C SER A 225 4.30 0.92 36.08
N ALA A 226 3.47 0.42 35.18
CA ALA A 226 3.64 0.54 33.74
C ALA A 226 2.26 0.62 33.07
N SER A 227 2.09 1.48 32.07
CA SER A 227 0.84 1.61 31.32
C SER A 227 1.08 1.48 29.82
N MET A 228 0.05 1.09 29.08
CA MET A 228 0.04 1.00 27.64
C MET A 228 -1.29 1.49 27.09
N PHE A 229 -1.20 2.32 26.04
CA PHE A 229 -2.31 2.68 25.17
C PHE A 229 -1.96 2.26 23.73
N ARG A 230 -2.85 1.50 23.10
CA ARG A 230 -2.80 1.12 21.68
C ARG A 230 -4.21 1.14 21.09
N THR A 231 -4.32 1.09 19.76
CA THR A 231 -5.61 1.00 19.05
C THR A 231 -5.59 -0.13 18.04
N ILE A 232 -6.76 -0.70 17.75
CA ILE A 232 -7.00 -1.73 16.72
C ILE A 232 -8.09 -1.22 15.78
N ASP A 233 -7.88 -1.27 14.46
CA ASP A 233 -8.87 -0.94 13.41
C ASP A 233 -9.91 -2.06 13.33
N VAL A 234 -11.05 -1.93 14.04
CA VAL A 234 -12.13 -2.94 14.02
C VAL A 234 -13.09 -2.66 12.86
N LYS A 235 -13.13 -3.57 11.90
CA LYS A 235 -13.94 -3.50 10.68
C LYS A 235 -15.25 -4.28 10.82
N ASP A 236 -16.24 -3.91 10.02
CA ASP A 236 -17.47 -4.68 9.81
C ASP A 236 -17.56 -4.99 8.31
N GLY A 237 -17.05 -6.15 7.90
CA GLY A 237 -16.94 -6.52 6.48
C GLY A 237 -15.81 -5.84 5.69
N TYR A 238 -15.93 -5.86 4.36
CA TYR A 238 -15.07 -5.07 3.47
C TYR A 238 -15.49 -3.60 3.55
N VAL A 239 -14.50 -2.71 3.70
CA VAL A 239 -14.70 -1.27 3.79
C VAL A 239 -14.28 -0.61 2.48
N GLU A 240 -15.19 0.15 1.87
CA GLU A 240 -14.95 0.97 0.69
C GLU A 240 -15.22 2.45 1.00
N ASP A 241 -14.33 3.35 0.55
CA ASP A 241 -14.61 4.78 0.60
C ASP A 241 -15.60 5.13 -0.52
N ILE A 242 -16.65 5.88 -0.19
CA ILE A 242 -17.68 6.33 -1.13
C ILE A 242 -17.76 7.85 -1.01
N TRP A 243 -17.69 8.53 -2.15
CA TRP A 243 -17.70 9.99 -2.21
C TRP A 243 -18.58 10.48 -3.37
N SER A 244 -18.97 11.73 -3.30
CA SER A 244 -19.63 12.45 -4.37
C SER A 244 -19.38 13.95 -4.15
N TRP A 245 -18.99 14.67 -5.19
CA TRP A 245 -18.70 16.11 -5.13
C TRP A 245 -19.48 16.84 -6.23
N ALA A 246 -19.78 18.12 -6.01
CA ALA A 246 -20.32 18.99 -7.04
C ALA A 246 -19.71 20.39 -6.95
N LEU A 247 -19.45 20.95 -8.14
CA LEU A 247 -18.99 22.32 -8.34
C LEU A 247 -20.12 23.33 -8.11
N LEU A 248 -19.86 24.34 -7.29
CA LEU A 248 -20.68 25.52 -7.09
C LEU A 248 -19.98 26.73 -7.75
N ASP A 249 -20.38 27.06 -8.97
CA ASP A 249 -19.86 28.23 -9.69
C ASP A 249 -20.73 29.47 -9.43
N GLY A 250 -20.40 30.21 -8.36
CA GLY A 250 -21.09 31.42 -7.94
C GLY A 250 -20.61 32.69 -8.65
N ARG A 251 -19.76 32.61 -9.68
CA ARG A 251 -19.15 33.79 -10.33
C ARG A 251 -20.17 34.69 -11.04
N ARG A 252 -21.28 34.10 -11.49
CA ARG A 252 -22.35 34.72 -12.31
C ARG A 252 -23.72 34.81 -11.60
N GLY A 253 -23.83 34.39 -10.34
CA GLY A 253 -25.08 34.40 -9.58
C GLY A 253 -25.17 33.25 -8.57
N VAL A 254 -26.40 32.93 -8.14
CA VAL A 254 -26.64 31.82 -7.19
C VAL A 254 -26.38 30.47 -7.88
N ALA A 255 -25.29 29.79 -7.50
CA ALA A 255 -25.05 28.42 -7.89
C ALA A 255 -25.99 27.47 -7.13
N ARG A 256 -26.36 26.36 -7.77
CA ARG A 256 -27.09 25.25 -7.15
C ARG A 256 -26.48 23.91 -7.56
N ALA A 257 -26.39 22.98 -6.63
CA ALA A 257 -25.92 21.63 -6.89
C ALA A 257 -26.70 20.59 -6.08
N ASN A 258 -26.89 19.41 -6.66
CA ASN A 258 -27.38 18.24 -5.96
C ASN A 258 -26.24 17.22 -5.84
N VAL A 259 -25.98 16.74 -4.63
CA VAL A 259 -24.95 15.72 -4.36
C VAL A 259 -25.63 14.47 -3.84
N THR A 260 -25.35 13.34 -4.47
CA THR A 260 -25.91 12.04 -4.11
C THR A 260 -24.78 11.01 -3.97
N LEU A 261 -24.75 10.31 -2.83
CA LEU A 261 -23.92 9.12 -2.64
C LEU A 261 -24.56 7.93 -3.35
N LEU A 262 -23.78 7.25 -4.20
CA LEU A 262 -24.19 6.07 -4.95
C LEU A 262 -23.42 4.82 -4.47
N PRO A 263 -23.76 4.26 -3.29
CA PRO A 263 -23.20 3.00 -2.83
C PRO A 263 -23.57 1.84 -3.78
N ALA A 264 -22.67 0.87 -3.92
CA ALA A 264 -22.98 -0.38 -4.59
C ALA A 264 -24.10 -1.15 -3.86
N ALA A 265 -24.84 -1.97 -4.59
CA ALA A 265 -25.91 -2.80 -4.02
C ALA A 265 -25.38 -3.70 -2.90
N GLY A 266 -26.05 -3.66 -1.74
CA GLY A 266 -25.64 -4.40 -0.54
C GLY A 266 -24.61 -3.68 0.35
N THR A 267 -24.07 -2.53 -0.06
CA THR A 267 -23.18 -1.73 0.79
C THR A 267 -23.99 -0.88 1.78
N LYS A 268 -23.72 -1.03 3.08
CA LYS A 268 -24.29 -0.21 4.16
C LYS A 268 -23.40 1.00 4.42
N LEU A 269 -23.95 2.20 4.32
CA LEU A 269 -23.22 3.43 4.67
C LEU A 269 -23.10 3.57 6.20
N GLY A 270 -21.90 3.91 6.67
CA GLY A 270 -21.66 4.36 8.05
C GLY A 270 -22.07 5.83 8.24
N THR A 271 -21.42 6.52 9.19
CA THR A 271 -21.57 7.98 9.34
C THR A 271 -21.12 8.68 8.06
N VAL A 272 -21.91 9.67 7.63
CA VAL A 272 -21.63 10.46 6.43
C VAL A 272 -21.05 11.80 6.86
N SER A 273 -20.02 12.25 6.15
CA SER A 273 -19.41 13.56 6.32
C SER A 273 -19.94 14.46 5.21
N LEU A 274 -20.62 15.55 5.58
CA LEU A 274 -20.94 16.65 4.70
C LEU A 274 -19.71 17.57 4.64
N GLU A 275 -19.20 17.80 3.44
CA GLU A 275 -17.96 18.52 3.20
C GLU A 275 -18.18 19.73 2.29
N ALA A 276 -17.52 20.85 2.57
CA ALA A 276 -17.52 22.04 1.73
C ALA A 276 -16.15 22.71 1.71
N THR A 277 -15.79 23.35 0.60
CA THR A 277 -14.49 23.99 0.38
C THR A 277 -14.57 25.05 -0.71
N GLY A 278 -13.68 26.04 -0.69
CA GLY A 278 -13.59 27.09 -1.72
C GLY A 278 -12.75 26.70 -2.92
N ASP A 279 -11.93 25.65 -2.80
CA ASP A 279 -10.95 25.27 -3.82
C ASP A 279 -11.15 23.83 -4.33
N LEU A 280 -11.02 23.65 -5.64
CA LEU A 280 -11.20 22.34 -6.30
C LEU A 280 -10.09 21.36 -5.97
N LEU A 281 -8.91 21.85 -5.55
CA LEU A 281 -7.75 21.04 -5.20
C LEU A 281 -7.63 20.77 -3.68
N ALA A 282 -8.53 21.29 -2.85
CA ALA A 282 -8.51 21.04 -1.41
C ALA A 282 -8.56 19.52 -1.07
N ASN A 283 -9.30 18.73 -1.86
CA ASN A 283 -9.34 17.27 -1.73
C ASN A 283 -8.00 16.61 -2.09
N ALA A 284 -7.23 17.20 -3.01
CA ALA A 284 -5.90 16.74 -3.38
C ALA A 284 -4.84 17.09 -2.32
N LEU A 285 -4.92 18.29 -1.72
CA LEU A 285 -4.11 18.65 -0.56
C LEU A 285 -4.37 17.71 0.63
N ARG A 286 -5.63 17.34 0.87
CA ARG A 286 -5.99 16.30 1.86
C ARG A 286 -5.42 14.92 1.48
N ALA A 287 -5.49 14.55 0.21
CA ALA A 287 -4.99 13.26 -0.28
C ALA A 287 -3.45 13.12 -0.17
N MET A 288 -2.67 14.21 -0.16
CA MET A 288 -1.22 14.14 0.05
C MET A 288 -0.85 13.47 1.38
N LYS A 289 -1.61 13.71 2.45
CA LYS A 289 -1.38 13.12 3.78
C LYS A 289 -1.70 11.63 3.84
N SER A 290 -2.36 11.08 2.81
CA SER A 290 -2.64 9.64 2.73
C SER A 290 -1.42 8.88 2.21
N PRO A 291 -1.12 7.68 2.76
CA PRO A 291 0.02 6.90 2.31
C PRO A 291 -0.15 6.52 0.82
N SER A 292 0.90 6.80 0.04
CA SER A 292 1.06 6.39 -1.36
C SER A 292 0.57 4.97 -1.63
N VAL A 293 -0.10 4.75 -2.75
CA VAL A 293 -0.32 3.39 -3.28
C VAL A 293 1.04 2.74 -3.60
N VAL A 294 1.03 1.42 -3.68
CA VAL A 294 2.22 0.63 -3.99
C VAL A 294 2.70 1.00 -5.39
N ALA A 295 3.99 1.36 -5.49
CA ALA A 295 4.69 1.47 -6.77
C ALA A 295 4.79 0.09 -7.43
N ALA A 296 3.72 -0.31 -8.12
CA ALA A 296 3.59 -1.58 -8.83
C ALA A 296 4.34 -1.54 -10.17
N ASP A 297 4.23 -0.42 -10.87
CA ASP A 297 5.00 -0.07 -12.07
C ASP A 297 5.62 1.33 -11.91
N ALA A 298 6.23 1.82 -12.98
CA ALA A 298 6.82 3.15 -13.07
C ALA A 298 5.80 4.30 -12.96
N ASN A 299 4.55 4.11 -13.40
CA ASN A 299 3.46 5.09 -13.24
C ASN A 299 3.10 5.26 -11.75
N TYR A 300 2.83 4.16 -11.05
CA TYR A 300 2.53 4.21 -9.62
C TYR A 300 3.75 4.61 -8.77
N ALA A 301 4.97 4.45 -9.29
CA ALA A 301 6.18 5.01 -8.69
C ALA A 301 6.23 6.55 -8.78
N LEU A 302 5.86 7.14 -9.93
CA LEU A 302 5.93 8.59 -10.17
C LEU A 302 4.73 9.37 -9.61
N ARG A 303 3.55 8.74 -9.47
CA ARG A 303 2.29 9.39 -9.03
C ARG A 303 2.44 10.35 -7.83
N PRO A 304 3.14 10.01 -6.73
CA PRO A 304 3.33 10.94 -5.61
C PRO A 304 4.11 12.20 -5.98
N MET A 305 5.19 12.06 -6.75
CA MET A 305 6.00 13.20 -7.23
C MET A 305 5.19 14.10 -8.16
N ALA A 306 4.46 13.51 -9.12
CA ALA A 306 3.65 14.27 -10.07
C ALA A 306 2.59 15.12 -9.36
N ARG A 307 1.78 14.51 -8.47
CA ARG A 307 0.78 15.24 -7.67
C ARG A 307 1.39 16.34 -6.82
N ALA A 308 2.51 16.08 -6.16
CA ALA A 308 3.20 17.09 -5.36
C ALA A 308 3.71 18.25 -6.24
N CYS A 309 4.22 17.99 -7.44
CA CYS A 309 4.59 19.05 -8.38
C CYS A 309 3.39 19.88 -8.84
N ILE A 310 2.26 19.24 -9.19
CA ILE A 310 1.03 19.95 -9.59
C ILE A 310 0.52 20.86 -8.48
N LEU A 311 0.49 20.35 -7.24
CA LEU A 311 0.00 21.12 -6.09
C LEU A 311 0.94 22.26 -5.70
N LEU A 312 2.25 22.07 -5.82
CA LEU A 312 3.22 23.15 -5.61
C LEU A 312 3.15 24.20 -6.74
N ASP A 313 2.99 23.78 -8.00
CA ASP A 313 2.77 24.68 -9.14
C ASP A 313 1.49 25.52 -8.93
N TYR A 314 0.41 24.88 -8.48
CA TYR A 314 -0.86 25.56 -8.18
C TYR A 314 -0.70 26.57 -7.05
N LEU A 315 -0.17 26.16 -5.89
CA LEU A 315 0.00 27.06 -4.73
C LEU A 315 0.92 28.26 -5.05
N GLN A 316 1.92 28.08 -5.91
CA GLN A 316 2.71 29.21 -6.42
C GLN A 316 1.91 30.11 -7.35
N ALA A 317 1.15 29.55 -8.31
CA ALA A 317 0.31 30.32 -9.22
C ALA A 317 -0.87 31.03 -8.53
N THR A 318 -1.34 30.52 -7.39
CA THR A 318 -2.42 31.13 -6.61
C THR A 318 -1.93 32.08 -5.51
N GLU A 319 -0.63 32.35 -5.39
CA GLU A 319 -0.01 33.17 -4.33
C GLU A 319 -0.21 32.62 -2.91
N GLN A 320 -0.51 31.32 -2.78
CA GLN A 320 -0.68 30.58 -1.51
C GLN A 320 0.58 29.72 -1.20
N GLY A 321 1.73 30.18 -1.68
CA GLY A 321 3.00 29.43 -1.71
C GLY A 321 3.86 29.52 -0.44
N ASP A 322 3.31 30.07 0.65
CA ASP A 322 4.01 30.20 1.95
C ASP A 322 4.56 28.86 2.45
N GLU A 323 5.62 28.91 3.26
CA GLU A 323 6.39 27.74 3.69
C GLU A 323 5.70 26.89 4.79
N THR A 324 4.44 26.54 4.53
CA THR A 324 3.57 25.72 5.36
C THR A 324 4.07 24.27 5.49
N ALA A 325 3.56 23.55 6.47
CA ALA A 325 3.82 22.11 6.62
C ALA A 325 3.43 21.31 5.36
N ALA A 326 2.39 21.71 4.64
CA ALA A 326 1.94 21.07 3.40
C ALA A 326 2.97 21.26 2.26
N VAL A 327 3.56 22.44 2.12
CA VAL A 327 4.63 22.70 1.13
C VAL A 327 5.89 21.87 1.45
N LYS A 328 6.25 21.75 2.73
CA LYS A 328 7.39 20.90 3.17
C LYS A 328 7.13 19.41 2.90
N GLU A 329 5.93 18.93 3.20
CA GLU A 329 5.50 17.55 2.91
C GLU A 329 5.49 17.27 1.40
N ALA A 330 4.97 18.20 0.59
CA ALA A 330 4.99 18.08 -0.87
C ALA A 330 6.42 17.99 -1.44
N ARG A 331 7.35 18.86 -1.00
CA ARG A 331 8.77 18.78 -1.41
C ARG A 331 9.41 17.44 -1.04
N LEU A 332 9.09 16.89 0.14
CA LEU A 332 9.54 15.55 0.56
C LEU A 332 8.95 14.44 -0.34
N GLN A 333 7.70 14.56 -0.78
CA GLN A 333 7.10 13.63 -1.75
C GLN A 333 7.73 13.74 -3.15
N VAL A 334 8.13 14.95 -3.59
CA VAL A 334 8.92 15.13 -4.83
C VAL A 334 10.26 14.39 -4.71
N ALA A 335 11.04 14.63 -3.66
CA ALA A 335 12.34 13.97 -3.45
C ALA A 335 12.21 12.43 -3.34
N THR A 336 11.22 11.95 -2.59
CA THR A 336 10.97 10.50 -2.42
C THR A 336 10.52 9.85 -3.73
N GLY A 337 9.65 10.51 -4.49
CA GLY A 337 9.16 9.99 -5.78
C GLY A 337 10.21 10.06 -6.88
N TYR A 338 11.10 11.06 -6.86
CA TYR A 338 12.29 11.11 -7.73
C TYR A 338 13.17 9.86 -7.51
N GLN A 339 13.52 9.54 -6.26
CA GLN A 339 14.30 8.34 -5.93
C GLN A 339 13.61 7.05 -6.40
N ARG A 340 12.29 6.94 -6.26
CA ARG A 340 11.51 5.79 -6.77
C ARG A 340 11.52 5.70 -8.29
N LEU A 341 11.39 6.82 -9.00
CA LEU A 341 11.40 6.88 -10.45
C LEU A 341 12.77 6.49 -11.02
N MET A 342 13.88 6.88 -10.36
CA MET A 342 15.23 6.50 -10.83
C MET A 342 15.47 4.98 -10.87
N ALA A 343 14.70 4.17 -10.12
CA ALA A 343 14.77 2.70 -10.21
C ALA A 343 14.31 2.12 -11.55
N PHE A 344 13.63 2.92 -12.38
CA PHE A 344 13.16 2.57 -13.73
C PHE A 344 14.00 3.24 -14.83
N ARG A 345 15.06 3.98 -14.47
CA ARG A 345 15.94 4.65 -15.43
C ARG A 345 16.88 3.65 -16.09
N ARG A 346 17.07 3.82 -17.39
CA ARG A 346 17.97 3.01 -18.24
C ARG A 346 19.32 3.72 -18.46
N PRO A 347 20.41 2.98 -18.79
CA PRO A 347 21.73 3.58 -19.02
C PRO A 347 21.77 4.62 -20.16
N ASP A 348 20.91 4.46 -21.17
CA ASP A 348 20.76 5.39 -22.31
C ASP A 348 19.96 6.67 -21.96
N GLY A 349 19.49 6.81 -20.72
CA GLY A 349 18.69 7.94 -20.26
C GLY A 349 17.17 7.78 -20.41
N SER A 350 16.70 6.68 -21.04
CA SER A 350 15.27 6.34 -21.14
C SER A 350 14.71 5.76 -19.84
N PHE A 351 13.42 5.44 -19.84
CA PHE A 351 12.73 4.78 -18.72
C PHE A 351 11.93 3.56 -19.21
N SER A 352 11.86 2.53 -18.37
CA SER A 352 11.09 1.30 -18.60
C SER A 352 9.86 1.23 -17.68
N GLN A 353 8.85 0.46 -18.07
CA GLN A 353 7.67 0.19 -17.23
C GLN A 353 8.00 -0.72 -16.03
N GLU A 354 9.04 -1.54 -16.18
CA GLU A 354 9.44 -2.60 -15.26
C GLU A 354 10.91 -2.40 -14.82
N ILE A 355 11.28 -3.03 -13.70
CA ILE A 355 12.65 -3.00 -13.15
C ILE A 355 13.38 -4.26 -13.63
N GLY A 356 14.61 -4.12 -14.13
CA GLY A 356 15.48 -5.22 -14.51
C GLY A 356 16.43 -4.84 -15.64
N GLU A 357 17.56 -5.54 -15.78
CA GLU A 357 18.57 -5.22 -16.81
C GLU A 357 18.01 -5.41 -18.23
N ASP A 358 17.18 -6.44 -18.47
CA ASP A 358 16.53 -6.72 -19.75
C ASP A 358 15.24 -5.91 -20.01
N ALA A 359 14.84 -5.02 -19.10
CA ALA A 359 13.59 -4.26 -19.24
C ALA A 359 13.68 -3.30 -20.45
N PRO A 360 12.76 -3.41 -21.44
CA PRO A 360 12.82 -2.56 -22.63
C PRO A 360 12.49 -1.11 -22.27
N SER A 361 13.20 -0.18 -22.92
CA SER A 361 12.86 1.24 -22.91
C SER A 361 11.45 1.45 -23.47
N ASP A 362 10.67 2.31 -22.82
CA ASP A 362 9.27 2.53 -23.13
C ASP A 362 9.03 4.02 -23.41
N VAL A 363 8.45 4.32 -24.58
CA VAL A 363 8.20 5.71 -25.01
C VAL A 363 7.21 6.40 -24.08
N TRP A 364 6.14 5.71 -23.67
CA TRP A 364 5.14 6.29 -22.78
C TRP A 364 5.77 6.66 -21.44
N MET A 365 6.57 5.75 -20.87
CA MET A 365 7.19 5.98 -19.57
C MET A 365 8.32 7.01 -19.64
N THR A 366 9.09 7.04 -20.72
CA THR A 366 10.12 8.06 -20.94
C THR A 366 9.50 9.44 -21.13
N SER A 367 8.36 9.54 -21.82
CA SER A 367 7.59 10.79 -21.97
C SER A 367 7.05 11.28 -20.62
N SER A 368 6.41 10.40 -19.85
CA SER A 368 5.93 10.70 -18.50
C SER A 368 7.07 11.11 -17.56
N ALA A 369 8.20 10.40 -17.60
CA ALA A 369 9.38 10.75 -16.81
C ALA A 369 9.95 12.12 -17.21
N ALA A 370 10.16 12.38 -18.49
CA ALA A 370 10.68 13.67 -18.98
C ALA A 370 9.80 14.85 -18.51
N ARG A 371 8.48 14.72 -18.66
CA ARG A 371 7.48 15.71 -18.23
C ARG A 371 7.55 16.00 -16.72
N TRP A 372 7.50 14.98 -15.87
CA TRP A 372 7.47 15.21 -14.43
C TRP A 372 8.84 15.57 -13.84
N LEU A 373 9.94 15.07 -14.42
CA LEU A 373 11.29 15.46 -14.03
C LEU A 373 11.55 16.95 -14.31
N SER A 374 11.10 17.49 -15.45
CA SER A 374 11.29 18.91 -15.78
C SER A 374 10.61 19.84 -14.77
N ARG A 375 9.40 19.50 -14.32
CA ARG A 375 8.65 20.24 -13.28
C ARG A 375 9.30 20.09 -11.90
N SER A 376 9.76 18.89 -11.55
CA SER A 376 10.32 18.57 -10.22
C SER A 376 11.56 19.39 -9.83
N LYS A 377 12.36 19.83 -10.81
CA LYS A 377 13.58 20.64 -10.61
C LYS A 377 13.33 21.97 -9.88
N ARG A 378 12.09 22.47 -9.83
CA ARG A 378 11.70 23.66 -9.08
C ARG A 378 11.60 23.43 -7.57
N TYR A 379 11.51 22.18 -7.12
CA TYR A 379 11.04 21.83 -5.77
C TYR A 379 11.95 20.90 -4.98
N ALA A 380 12.83 20.16 -5.66
CA ALA A 380 13.81 19.29 -5.03
C ALA A 380 15.12 19.28 -5.83
N GLU A 381 16.22 18.92 -5.17
CA GLU A 381 17.51 18.67 -5.80
C GLU A 381 17.44 17.37 -6.62
N VAL A 382 17.08 17.52 -7.89
CA VAL A 382 17.09 16.44 -8.89
C VAL A 382 18.23 16.66 -9.87
N SER A 383 18.82 15.57 -10.39
CA SER A 383 19.83 15.68 -11.45
C SER A 383 19.26 16.46 -12.65
N PRO A 384 19.86 17.60 -13.06
CA PRO A 384 19.36 18.41 -14.17
C PRO A 384 19.44 17.67 -15.51
N GLU A 385 20.29 16.65 -15.61
CA GLU A 385 20.47 15.83 -16.80
C GLU A 385 19.38 14.78 -16.98
N ALA A 386 18.73 14.33 -15.91
CA ALA A 386 17.81 13.18 -15.99
C ALA A 386 16.61 13.44 -16.93
N GLY A 387 15.99 14.61 -16.83
CA GLY A 387 14.90 15.02 -17.74
C GLY A 387 15.39 15.31 -19.17
N ALA A 388 16.56 15.94 -19.31
CA ALA A 388 17.13 16.27 -20.61
C ALA A 388 17.59 15.02 -21.39
N ALA A 389 18.14 14.01 -20.70
CA ALA A 389 18.52 12.74 -21.30
C ALA A 389 17.28 11.98 -21.82
N ALA A 390 16.20 11.93 -21.03
CA ALA A 390 14.93 11.35 -21.45
C ALA A 390 14.35 12.07 -22.69
N ALA A 391 14.37 13.40 -22.73
CA ALA A 391 13.91 14.18 -23.88
C ALA A 391 14.76 13.93 -25.15
N ARG A 392 16.10 13.89 -25.03
CA ARG A 392 16.99 13.56 -26.16
C ARG A 392 16.76 12.14 -26.67
N TRP A 393 16.52 11.18 -25.78
CA TRP A 393 16.19 9.81 -26.15
C TRP A 393 14.87 9.74 -26.93
N LEU A 394 13.85 10.50 -26.52
CA LEU A 394 12.58 10.57 -27.26
C LEU A 394 12.78 11.07 -28.70
N VAL A 395 13.60 12.10 -28.91
CA VAL A 395 13.94 12.57 -30.27
C VAL A 395 14.65 11.49 -31.08
N ALA A 396 15.62 10.80 -30.49
CA ALA A 396 16.34 9.71 -31.17
C ALA A 396 15.44 8.49 -31.48
N ALA A 397 14.40 8.26 -30.69
CA ALA A 397 13.41 7.19 -30.88
C ALA A 397 12.26 7.57 -31.84
N GLN A 398 12.18 8.81 -32.31
CA GLN A 398 11.12 9.27 -33.21
C GLN A 398 11.32 8.70 -34.63
N ARG A 399 10.23 8.25 -35.26
CA ARG A 399 10.25 7.77 -36.64
C ARG A 399 10.29 8.92 -37.65
N ALA A 400 10.67 8.61 -38.89
CA ALA A 400 10.75 9.59 -39.97
C ALA A 400 9.40 10.25 -40.31
N ASP A 401 8.28 9.57 -40.03
CA ASP A 401 6.91 10.09 -40.20
C ASP A 401 6.44 10.97 -39.02
N GLY A 402 7.27 11.16 -38.00
CA GLY A 402 6.97 11.94 -36.80
C GLY A 402 6.35 11.16 -35.64
N SER A 403 6.00 9.90 -35.85
CA SER A 403 5.36 9.06 -34.82
C SER A 403 6.35 8.39 -33.87
N TRP A 404 5.82 7.89 -32.76
CA TRP A 404 6.44 6.85 -31.95
C TRP A 404 5.58 5.58 -31.97
N GLU A 405 6.24 4.43 -32.07
CA GLU A 405 5.60 3.13 -31.93
C GLU A 405 5.74 2.59 -30.49
N PRO A 406 4.76 1.80 -30.01
CA PRO A 406 4.92 1.06 -28.77
C PRO A 406 6.06 0.03 -28.92
N PRO A 407 6.78 -0.31 -27.83
CA PRO A 407 7.85 -1.29 -27.90
C PRO A 407 7.33 -2.67 -28.39
N PRO A 408 8.13 -3.48 -29.12
CA PRO A 408 7.68 -4.77 -29.67
C PRO A 408 7.19 -5.80 -28.64
N ARG A 409 7.42 -5.54 -27.35
CA ARG A 409 6.94 -6.32 -26.20
C ARG A 409 5.99 -5.51 -25.30
N ALA A 410 5.22 -4.56 -25.84
CA ALA A 410 4.22 -3.77 -25.14
C ALA A 410 3.03 -4.64 -24.64
N ARG A 411 3.27 -5.45 -23.61
CA ARG A 411 2.30 -6.33 -22.96
C ARG A 411 1.46 -5.55 -21.94
N ALA A 412 0.47 -4.79 -22.40
CA ALA A 412 -0.59 -4.24 -21.54
C ALA A 412 -1.78 -3.71 -22.37
N ASN A 413 -3.01 -3.96 -21.92
CA ASN A 413 -4.25 -3.44 -22.52
C ASN A 413 -4.54 -1.97 -22.19
N ASN A 414 -3.53 -1.11 -22.03
CA ASN A 414 -3.78 0.32 -21.87
C ASN A 414 -4.00 0.98 -23.25
N PRO A 415 -5.19 1.54 -23.55
CA PRO A 415 -5.48 2.14 -24.85
C PRO A 415 -4.59 3.35 -25.20
N TYR A 416 -3.98 4.02 -24.22
CA TYR A 416 -3.00 5.09 -24.45
C TYR A 416 -1.60 4.58 -24.82
N HIS A 417 -1.24 3.35 -24.40
CA HIS A 417 0.09 2.80 -24.63
C HIS A 417 0.17 1.95 -25.90
N GLN A 418 -0.94 1.37 -26.36
CA GLN A 418 -0.95 0.47 -27.54
C GLN A 418 -1.02 1.19 -28.89
N GLN A 419 -1.51 2.42 -28.95
CA GLN A 419 -1.81 3.11 -30.20
C GLN A 419 -0.79 4.23 -30.48
N PRO A 420 -0.18 4.28 -31.69
CA PRO A 420 0.79 5.32 -32.05
C PRO A 420 0.28 6.76 -31.88
N VAL A 421 -1.03 6.99 -32.07
CA VAL A 421 -1.65 8.32 -31.96
C VAL A 421 -1.59 8.88 -30.53
N PRO A 422 -2.24 8.28 -29.50
CA PRO A 422 -2.12 8.77 -28.12
C PRO A 422 -0.69 8.72 -27.57
N LEU A 423 0.14 7.76 -28.02
CA LEU A 423 1.56 7.71 -27.65
C LEU A 423 2.35 8.92 -28.18
N THR A 424 2.16 9.27 -29.45
CA THR A 424 2.76 10.45 -30.09
C THR A 424 2.22 11.75 -29.49
N ALA A 425 0.93 11.79 -29.12
CA ALA A 425 0.32 12.92 -28.41
C ALA A 425 0.97 13.17 -27.04
N LEU A 426 1.23 12.11 -26.26
CA LEU A 426 1.94 12.23 -24.98
C LEU A 426 3.40 12.67 -25.17
N ALA A 427 4.11 12.09 -26.15
CA ALA A 427 5.50 12.44 -26.44
C ALA A 427 5.64 13.92 -26.88
N LEU A 428 4.76 14.40 -27.77
CA LEU A 428 4.66 15.81 -28.16
C LEU A 428 4.46 16.72 -26.94
N VAL A 429 3.50 16.40 -26.07
CA VAL A 429 3.23 17.17 -24.85
C VAL A 429 4.43 17.16 -23.88
N ALA A 430 5.12 16.03 -23.73
CA ALA A 430 6.32 15.95 -22.89
C ALA A 430 7.46 16.84 -23.45
N LEU A 431 7.69 16.82 -24.76
CA LEU A 431 8.68 17.67 -25.44
C LEU A 431 8.34 19.17 -25.28
N LEU A 432 7.05 19.54 -25.42
CA LEU A 432 6.58 20.90 -25.19
C LEU A 432 6.82 21.36 -23.74
N GLU A 433 6.46 20.53 -22.75
CA GLU A 433 6.62 20.83 -21.32
C GLU A 433 8.10 20.82 -20.85
N THR A 434 9.02 20.11 -21.52
CA THR A 434 10.46 20.15 -21.23
C THR A 434 11.18 21.45 -21.66
N LYS A 435 10.41 22.47 -22.08
CA LYS A 435 10.81 23.73 -22.72
C LYS A 435 11.19 23.58 -24.20
N ALA A 436 10.16 23.62 -25.05
CA ALA A 436 10.21 23.65 -26.51
C ALA A 436 11.16 24.67 -27.17
N ASN A 437 11.68 25.66 -26.42
CA ASN A 437 12.59 26.69 -26.93
C ASN A 437 14.04 26.18 -27.12
N ASP A 438 14.36 24.96 -26.71
CA ASP A 438 15.62 24.33 -27.11
C ASP A 438 15.51 23.89 -28.59
N LEU A 439 16.35 24.46 -29.46
CA LEU A 439 16.38 24.17 -30.90
C LEU A 439 16.53 22.67 -31.20
N LEU A 440 17.10 21.91 -30.25
CA LEU A 440 17.22 20.46 -30.30
C LEU A 440 15.88 19.71 -30.42
N PHE A 441 14.77 20.30 -29.96
CA PHE A 441 13.47 19.63 -29.91
C PHE A 441 12.45 20.12 -30.96
N ALA A 442 12.66 21.31 -31.53
CA ALA A 442 11.71 21.94 -32.48
C ALA A 442 11.34 21.01 -33.65
N SER A 443 12.33 20.45 -34.35
CA SER A 443 12.06 19.54 -35.49
C SER A 443 11.27 18.28 -35.10
N ALA A 444 11.42 17.79 -33.87
CA ALA A 444 10.66 16.64 -33.38
C ALA A 444 9.22 17.01 -33.04
N VAL A 445 9.02 18.18 -32.44
CA VAL A 445 7.71 18.78 -32.16
C VAL A 445 6.92 19.03 -33.45
N ASP A 446 7.55 19.60 -34.48
CA ASP A 446 6.92 19.87 -35.78
C ASP A 446 6.45 18.57 -36.45
N LYS A 447 7.34 17.57 -36.56
CA LYS A 447 7.01 16.26 -37.14
C LYS A 447 5.89 15.54 -36.37
N ALA A 448 5.92 15.58 -35.04
CA ALA A 448 4.89 14.96 -34.21
C ALA A 448 3.53 15.66 -34.37
N THR A 449 3.54 16.99 -34.48
CA THR A 449 2.33 17.79 -34.74
C THR A 449 1.76 17.48 -36.13
N GLU A 450 2.61 17.35 -37.15
CA GLU A 450 2.22 16.97 -38.50
C GLU A 450 1.73 15.52 -38.60
N TYR A 451 2.31 14.59 -37.85
CA TYR A 451 1.79 13.22 -37.77
C TYR A 451 0.36 13.21 -37.20
N LEU A 452 0.14 13.90 -36.08
CA LEU A 452 -1.17 13.96 -35.42
C LEU A 452 -2.21 14.71 -36.27
N SER A 453 -1.80 15.73 -37.01
CA SER A 453 -2.69 16.49 -37.91
C SER A 453 -3.20 15.62 -39.07
N ARG A 454 -2.34 14.76 -39.61
CA ARG A 454 -2.67 13.76 -40.65
C ARG A 454 -3.43 12.54 -40.11
N ALA A 455 -3.18 12.16 -38.85
CA ALA A 455 -3.83 11.00 -38.20
C ALA A 455 -5.27 11.28 -37.73
N LEU A 456 -5.71 12.55 -37.76
CA LEU A 456 -7.06 12.95 -37.38
C LEU A 456 -8.12 12.23 -38.24
N SER A 457 -8.88 11.32 -37.63
CA SER A 457 -9.80 10.45 -38.35
C SER A 457 -11.08 10.13 -37.57
N PRO A 458 -12.25 10.05 -38.24
CA PRO A 458 -13.47 9.52 -37.63
C PRO A 458 -13.38 8.02 -37.30
N ALA A 459 -12.31 7.31 -37.62
CA ALA A 459 -12.09 5.94 -37.13
C ALA A 459 -11.61 5.88 -35.67
N LEU A 460 -11.00 6.94 -35.14
CA LEU A 460 -10.40 6.96 -33.80
C LEU A 460 -11.46 6.85 -32.68
N GLY A 461 -11.10 6.17 -31.59
CA GLY A 461 -11.88 6.10 -30.36
C GLY A 461 -11.67 7.29 -29.42
N ALA A 462 -12.55 7.46 -28.42
CA ALA A 462 -12.54 8.61 -27.51
C ALA A 462 -11.18 8.89 -26.82
N PRO A 463 -10.45 7.91 -26.25
CA PRO A 463 -9.16 8.18 -25.60
C PRO A 463 -8.09 8.72 -26.56
N ALA A 464 -8.03 8.17 -27.78
CA ALA A 464 -7.08 8.59 -28.81
C ALA A 464 -7.40 9.98 -29.36
N LEU A 465 -8.69 10.29 -29.57
CA LEU A 465 -9.13 11.63 -29.97
C LEU A 465 -8.87 12.68 -28.90
N ALA A 466 -9.16 12.37 -27.63
CA ALA A 466 -8.94 13.32 -26.53
C ALA A 466 -7.45 13.64 -26.37
N ALA A 467 -6.57 12.63 -26.43
CA ALA A 467 -5.12 12.83 -26.42
C ALA A 467 -4.65 13.65 -27.62
N LEU A 468 -5.08 13.30 -28.84
CA LEU A 468 -4.76 14.04 -30.07
C LEU A 468 -5.23 15.50 -29.99
N ALA A 469 -6.47 15.74 -29.55
CA ALA A 469 -7.03 17.08 -29.39
C ALA A 469 -6.23 17.90 -28.37
N GLY A 470 -5.89 17.31 -27.21
CA GLY A 470 -5.10 17.98 -26.18
C GLY A 470 -3.68 18.31 -26.62
N ALA A 471 -3.03 17.43 -27.38
CA ALA A 471 -1.70 17.65 -27.91
C ALA A 471 -1.67 18.67 -29.07
N LEU A 472 -2.63 18.60 -30.02
CA LEU A 472 -2.78 19.62 -31.06
C LEU A 472 -3.11 21.00 -30.47
N ALA A 473 -3.94 21.06 -29.42
CA ALA A 473 -4.25 22.31 -28.73
C ALA A 473 -3.03 22.88 -27.98
N ALA A 474 -2.23 22.02 -27.33
CA ALA A 474 -0.96 22.41 -26.73
C ALA A 474 0.03 22.98 -27.76
N ALA A 475 0.07 22.38 -28.95
CA ALA A 475 0.85 22.85 -30.11
C ALA A 475 0.20 24.03 -30.87
N ARG A 476 -0.98 24.52 -30.42
CA ARG A 476 -1.76 25.61 -31.05
C ARG A 476 -2.15 25.35 -32.51
N HIS A 477 -2.32 24.09 -32.90
CA HIS A 477 -2.67 23.69 -34.25
C HIS A 477 -4.20 23.80 -34.49
N PRO A 478 -4.67 24.40 -35.61
CA PRO A 478 -6.09 24.72 -35.80
C PRO A 478 -7.04 23.51 -35.83
N GLN A 479 -6.55 22.33 -36.22
CA GLN A 479 -7.34 21.09 -36.18
C GLN A 479 -7.68 20.60 -34.76
N ALA A 480 -7.15 21.21 -33.69
CA ALA A 480 -7.61 20.94 -32.33
C ALA A 480 -9.13 21.11 -32.18
N ALA A 481 -9.71 22.14 -32.81
CA ALA A 481 -11.16 22.37 -32.84
C ALA A 481 -11.91 21.24 -33.57
N GLN A 482 -11.37 20.77 -34.71
CA GLN A 482 -11.96 19.65 -35.47
C GLN A 482 -11.86 18.33 -34.70
N ALA A 483 -10.77 18.12 -33.94
CA ALA A 483 -10.61 16.96 -33.07
C ALA A 483 -11.59 16.99 -31.87
N LEU A 484 -11.86 18.16 -31.29
CA LEU A 484 -12.89 18.35 -30.27
C LEU A 484 -14.30 18.08 -30.83
N GLN A 485 -14.62 18.60 -32.02
CA GLN A 485 -15.88 18.31 -32.70
C GLN A 485 -16.05 16.79 -32.98
N LEU A 486 -15.00 16.11 -33.43
CA LEU A 486 -15.01 14.65 -33.56
C LEU A 486 -15.08 13.91 -32.21
N LEU A 487 -14.81 14.55 -31.08
CA LEU A 487 -14.94 13.94 -29.75
C LEU A 487 -16.39 13.96 -29.25
N GLU A 488 -17.22 14.93 -29.68
CA GLU A 488 -18.63 15.08 -29.29
C GLU A 488 -19.50 13.83 -29.51
N ARG A 489 -19.21 13.03 -30.55
CA ARG A 489 -19.92 11.76 -30.82
C ARG A 489 -19.75 10.68 -29.74
N TYR A 490 -18.82 10.88 -28.80
CA TYR A 490 -18.61 10.05 -27.62
C TYR A 490 -19.07 10.74 -26.32
N ALA A 491 -19.63 11.95 -26.40
CA ALA A 491 -20.03 12.71 -25.23
C ALA A 491 -21.23 12.05 -24.54
N ASN A 492 -21.12 11.90 -23.23
CA ASN A 492 -22.19 11.52 -22.33
C ASN A 492 -22.53 12.70 -21.43
N THR A 493 -23.72 13.25 -21.61
CA THR A 493 -24.26 14.38 -20.85
C THR A 493 -25.23 13.89 -19.77
N SER A 494 -24.72 13.13 -18.80
CA SER A 494 -25.52 12.63 -17.70
C SER A 494 -25.69 13.71 -16.62
N GLY A 495 -26.88 14.31 -16.53
CA GLY A 495 -27.18 15.36 -15.54
C GLY A 495 -26.52 16.69 -15.90
N SER A 496 -25.65 17.21 -15.01
CA SER A 496 -24.94 18.49 -15.20
C SER A 496 -23.45 18.33 -15.55
N ALA A 497 -23.04 17.09 -15.82
CA ALA A 497 -21.67 16.68 -16.13
C ALA A 497 -21.53 16.26 -17.60
N LEU A 498 -20.34 16.45 -18.18
CA LEU A 498 -19.98 15.99 -19.52
C LEU A 498 -18.67 15.21 -19.45
N TYR A 499 -18.64 14.04 -20.08
CA TYR A 499 -17.42 13.26 -20.27
C TYR A 499 -17.52 12.45 -21.55
N TRP A 500 -16.42 11.84 -21.99
CA TRP A 500 -16.39 11.05 -23.22
C TRP A 500 -16.20 9.57 -22.90
N ALA A 501 -17.23 8.78 -23.20
CA ALA A 501 -17.28 7.36 -22.92
C ALA A 501 -16.76 6.55 -24.11
N ARG A 502 -16.08 5.43 -23.84
CA ARG A 502 -15.73 4.48 -24.92
C ARG A 502 -16.96 3.71 -25.38
N LYS A 503 -16.94 3.20 -26.61
CA LYS A 503 -17.89 2.15 -27.02
C LYS A 503 -17.59 0.88 -26.23
N ILE A 504 -18.57 0.36 -25.50
CA ILE A 504 -18.46 -0.86 -24.68
C ILE A 504 -19.19 -2.05 -25.34
N PRO A 505 -18.70 -3.29 -25.16
CA PRO A 505 -19.43 -4.49 -25.57
C PRO A 505 -20.75 -4.68 -24.82
N SER A 506 -21.68 -5.41 -25.43
CA SER A 506 -22.97 -5.80 -24.82
C SER A 506 -22.86 -6.82 -23.67
N SER A 507 -21.66 -7.29 -23.34
CA SER A 507 -21.37 -8.01 -22.09
C SER A 507 -21.12 -7.06 -20.91
N GLU A 508 -20.64 -5.84 -21.16
CA GLU A 508 -20.17 -4.93 -20.11
C GLU A 508 -21.23 -3.92 -19.62
N TRP A 509 -22.35 -3.71 -20.31
CA TRP A 509 -23.34 -2.66 -19.92
C TRP A 509 -23.95 -2.81 -18.52
N LYS A 510 -23.92 -4.01 -17.94
CA LYS A 510 -24.38 -4.26 -16.55
C LYS A 510 -23.30 -3.98 -15.49
N ASN A 511 -22.10 -3.57 -15.89
CA ASN A 511 -21.00 -3.28 -14.98
C ASN A 511 -21.32 -2.02 -14.14
N PRO A 512 -21.46 -2.14 -12.80
CA PRO A 512 -21.80 -1.01 -11.94
C PRO A 512 -20.65 0.00 -11.75
N TRP A 513 -19.42 -0.33 -12.16
CA TRP A 513 -18.24 0.55 -12.05
C TRP A 513 -17.88 1.26 -13.36
N LEU A 514 -18.78 1.29 -14.35
CA LEU A 514 -18.59 2.13 -15.55
C LEU A 514 -18.59 3.62 -15.21
N VAL A 515 -19.41 4.07 -14.26
CA VAL A 515 -19.46 5.50 -13.89
C VAL A 515 -18.25 5.87 -13.02
N GLY A 516 -17.53 6.93 -13.41
CA GLY A 516 -16.41 7.48 -12.63
C GLY A 516 -15.15 6.62 -12.62
N ASN A 517 -14.90 5.86 -13.69
CA ASN A 517 -13.70 5.02 -13.82
C ASN A 517 -12.45 5.83 -14.25
N SER A 518 -11.26 5.31 -13.92
CA SER A 518 -9.95 5.91 -14.25
C SER A 518 -9.73 6.22 -15.74
N LEU A 519 -10.21 5.38 -16.66
CA LEU A 519 -9.96 5.54 -18.08
C LEU A 519 -10.77 6.71 -18.67
N GLU A 520 -12.06 6.80 -18.32
CA GLU A 520 -12.92 7.90 -18.72
C GLU A 520 -12.54 9.20 -18.00
N ALA A 521 -12.10 9.14 -16.74
CA ALA A 521 -11.52 10.28 -16.04
C ALA A 521 -10.26 10.81 -16.75
N SER A 522 -9.33 9.94 -17.15
CA SER A 522 -8.18 10.33 -17.98
C SER A 522 -8.61 10.91 -19.33
N THR A 523 -9.61 10.31 -19.99
CA THR A 523 -10.12 10.80 -21.29
C THR A 523 -10.73 12.20 -21.14
N ALA A 524 -11.51 12.43 -20.09
CA ALA A 524 -12.08 13.73 -19.76
C ALA A 524 -11.02 14.76 -19.34
N ALA A 525 -9.92 14.35 -18.71
CA ALA A 525 -8.80 15.24 -18.38
C ALA A 525 -8.08 15.75 -19.64
N TRP A 526 -7.82 14.87 -20.60
CA TRP A 526 -7.25 15.24 -21.90
C TRP A 526 -8.18 16.16 -22.71
N GLY A 527 -9.49 15.87 -22.72
CA GLY A 527 -10.48 16.75 -23.34
C GLY A 527 -10.61 18.12 -22.64
N LEU A 528 -10.65 18.16 -21.30
CA LEU A 528 -10.63 19.41 -20.53
C LEU A 528 -9.38 20.25 -20.88
N ARG A 529 -8.21 19.63 -20.95
CA ARG A 529 -6.95 20.28 -21.34
C ARG A 529 -7.02 20.85 -22.76
N ALA A 530 -7.60 20.12 -23.70
CA ALA A 530 -7.84 20.60 -25.07
C ALA A 530 -8.75 21.84 -25.09
N MET A 531 -9.86 21.81 -24.35
CA MET A 531 -10.81 22.93 -24.24
C MET A 531 -10.16 24.17 -23.61
N LEU A 532 -9.39 24.00 -22.54
CA LEU A 532 -8.64 25.09 -21.88
C LEU A 532 -7.63 25.76 -22.82
N TYR A 533 -6.81 24.99 -23.54
CA TYR A 533 -5.90 25.55 -24.53
C TYR A 533 -6.61 26.21 -25.72
N SER A 534 -7.84 25.79 -26.01
CA SER A 534 -8.71 26.39 -27.03
C SER A 534 -9.53 27.58 -26.50
N ASN A 535 -9.28 28.00 -25.25
CA ASN A 535 -9.98 29.09 -24.53
C ASN A 535 -11.50 28.86 -24.32
N LEU A 536 -11.96 27.60 -24.33
CA LEU A 536 -13.36 27.20 -24.15
C LEU A 536 -13.72 27.00 -22.66
N ILE A 537 -13.42 27.99 -21.82
CA ILE A 537 -13.46 27.87 -20.35
C ILE A 537 -14.88 27.62 -19.82
N ASP A 538 -15.90 28.27 -20.39
CA ASP A 538 -17.29 28.11 -19.96
C ASP A 538 -17.88 26.75 -20.37
N GLU A 539 -17.56 26.28 -21.58
CA GLU A 539 -17.96 24.97 -22.09
C GLU A 539 -17.27 23.83 -21.34
N ALA A 540 -16.10 24.08 -20.76
CA ALA A 540 -15.35 23.12 -19.95
C ALA A 540 -15.96 22.85 -18.55
N VAL A 541 -16.88 23.70 -18.06
CA VAL A 541 -17.45 23.59 -16.70
C VAL A 541 -18.12 22.22 -16.42
N PRO A 542 -18.91 21.61 -17.33
CA PRO A 542 -19.47 20.28 -17.13
C PRO A 542 -18.42 19.16 -17.11
N VAL A 543 -17.27 19.35 -17.76
CA VAL A 543 -16.15 18.39 -17.74
C VAL A 543 -15.42 18.46 -16.41
N ALA A 544 -15.15 19.67 -15.91
CA ALA A 544 -14.60 19.86 -14.57
C ALA A 544 -15.50 19.28 -13.47
N ARG A 545 -16.84 19.37 -13.61
CA ARG A 545 -17.80 18.70 -12.70
C ARG A 545 -17.63 17.18 -12.70
N TYR A 546 -17.50 16.55 -13.87
CA TYR A 546 -17.26 15.11 -13.96
C TYR A 546 -15.94 14.71 -13.30
N LEU A 547 -14.85 15.43 -13.61
CA LEU A 547 -13.53 15.14 -13.04
C LEU A 547 -13.52 15.31 -11.52
N LEU A 548 -14.20 16.32 -10.97
CA LEU A 548 -14.35 16.50 -9.52
C LEU A 548 -15.10 15.33 -8.85
N GLN A 549 -16.06 14.71 -9.54
CA GLN A 549 -16.75 13.50 -9.07
C GLN A 549 -15.84 12.26 -9.14
N ALA A 550 -15.07 12.12 -10.22
CA ALA A 550 -14.11 11.03 -10.39
C ALA A 550 -12.87 11.16 -9.48
N LEU A 551 -12.56 12.36 -8.98
CA LEU A 551 -11.41 12.64 -8.13
C LEU A 551 -11.55 12.03 -6.73
N GLY A 552 -11.05 10.80 -6.58
CA GLY A 552 -11.10 10.07 -5.32
C GLY A 552 -10.39 10.76 -4.14
N PRO A 553 -10.74 10.40 -2.89
CA PRO A 553 -10.12 10.95 -1.68
C PRO A 553 -8.69 10.45 -1.45
N LYS A 554 -8.24 9.45 -2.23
CA LYS A 554 -6.95 8.77 -2.16
C LYS A 554 -6.50 8.45 -3.59
N ASP A 555 -5.19 8.30 -3.79
CA ASP A 555 -4.56 7.88 -5.06
C ASP A 555 -5.06 8.52 -6.36
N GLN A 556 -5.31 9.82 -6.31
CA GLN A 556 -5.75 10.61 -7.46
C GLN A 556 -4.81 10.48 -8.67
N ASP A 557 -5.37 10.49 -9.86
CA ASP A 557 -4.61 10.45 -11.10
C ASP A 557 -3.93 11.80 -11.39
N PRO A 558 -2.61 11.84 -11.70
CA PRO A 558 -1.92 13.09 -11.97
C PRO A 558 -2.48 13.87 -13.16
N ASP A 559 -2.95 13.23 -14.23
CA ASP A 559 -3.46 13.96 -15.41
C ASP A 559 -4.83 14.59 -15.13
N VAL A 560 -5.68 13.90 -14.36
CA VAL A 560 -6.95 14.44 -13.85
C VAL A 560 -6.70 15.64 -12.93
N LEU A 561 -5.72 15.52 -12.03
CA LEU A 561 -5.36 16.60 -11.11
C LEU A 561 -4.74 17.81 -11.85
N ASP A 562 -3.86 17.59 -12.83
CA ASP A 562 -3.23 18.65 -13.62
C ASP A 562 -4.28 19.40 -14.46
N ALA A 563 -5.22 18.70 -15.08
CA ALA A 563 -6.32 19.32 -15.83
C ALA A 563 -7.26 20.15 -14.93
N LEU A 564 -7.64 19.61 -13.75
CA LEU A 564 -8.41 20.36 -12.76
C LEU A 564 -7.63 21.58 -12.21
N SER A 565 -6.32 21.48 -12.04
CA SER A 565 -5.49 22.59 -11.55
C SER A 565 -5.45 23.76 -12.53
N HIS A 566 -5.31 23.49 -13.83
CA HIS A 566 -5.35 24.52 -14.86
C HIS A 566 -6.75 25.13 -15.00
N PHE A 567 -7.81 24.32 -14.88
CA PHE A 567 -9.19 24.82 -14.85
C PHE A 567 -9.43 25.74 -13.64
N ALA A 568 -9.02 25.31 -12.44
CA ALA A 568 -9.12 26.10 -11.21
C ALA A 568 -8.36 27.45 -11.31
N GLN A 569 -7.15 27.46 -11.89
CA GLN A 569 -6.41 28.70 -12.18
C GLN A 569 -7.19 29.61 -13.15
N ALA A 570 -7.73 29.05 -14.25
CA ALA A 570 -8.47 29.79 -15.26
C ALA A 570 -9.80 30.40 -14.77
N ILE A 571 -10.39 29.84 -13.71
CA ILE A 571 -11.62 30.36 -13.10
C ILE A 571 -11.41 31.07 -11.76
N LYS A 572 -10.15 31.27 -11.32
CA LYS A 572 -9.84 31.89 -10.02
C LYS A 572 -10.47 33.27 -9.91
N THR A 573 -11.22 33.48 -8.83
CA THR A 573 -11.84 34.76 -8.46
C THR A 573 -11.81 34.87 -6.94
N ALA A 574 -11.80 36.09 -6.39
CA ALA A 574 -11.95 36.30 -4.94
C ALA A 574 -13.20 35.58 -4.41
N THR A 575 -13.03 34.89 -3.29
CA THR A 575 -14.00 33.92 -2.75
C THR A 575 -14.67 34.53 -1.54
N LYS A 576 -15.98 34.73 -1.62
CA LYS A 576 -16.81 35.08 -0.46
C LYS A 576 -18.17 34.43 -0.64
N LEU A 577 -18.27 33.18 -0.19
CA LEU A 577 -19.42 32.30 -0.36
C LEU A 577 -19.97 31.88 1.00
N ARG A 578 -21.29 31.99 1.17
CA ARG A 578 -22.01 31.17 2.14
C ARG A 578 -22.64 30.02 1.37
N VAL A 579 -22.23 28.80 1.68
CA VAL A 579 -22.82 27.58 1.12
C VAL A 579 -23.85 27.05 2.10
N SER A 580 -25.11 27.02 1.68
CA SER A 580 -26.23 26.48 2.45
C SER A 580 -26.65 25.15 1.85
N VAL A 581 -26.86 24.14 2.70
CA VAL A 581 -27.14 22.75 2.31
C VAL A 581 -28.41 22.26 3.02
N ALA A 582 -29.45 21.97 2.25
CA ALA A 582 -30.66 21.33 2.75
C ALA A 582 -30.45 19.83 2.89
N LEU A 583 -30.82 19.31 4.07
CA LEU A 583 -30.81 17.89 4.40
C LEU A 583 -32.25 17.38 4.47
N ALA A 584 -32.54 16.22 3.87
CA ALA A 584 -33.84 15.60 4.00
C ALA A 584 -34.15 15.29 5.49
N GLY A 585 -35.26 15.83 6.01
CA GLY A 585 -35.65 15.68 7.42
C GLY A 585 -35.01 16.68 8.40
N SER A 586 -34.37 17.75 7.92
CA SER A 586 -33.92 18.90 8.72
C SER A 586 -34.69 20.14 8.30
N GLU A 587 -35.28 20.88 9.23
CA GLU A 587 -35.95 22.16 8.93
C GLU A 587 -34.93 23.27 8.62
N GLU A 588 -33.81 23.29 9.35
CA GLU A 588 -32.72 24.24 9.10
C GLU A 588 -31.65 23.66 8.15
N PRO A 589 -31.14 24.45 7.19
CA PRO A 589 -30.02 24.06 6.35
C PRO A 589 -28.69 24.14 7.11
N ARG A 590 -27.76 23.24 6.80
CA ARG A 590 -26.36 23.35 7.26
C ARG A 590 -25.66 24.44 6.47
N GLN A 591 -24.88 25.26 7.15
CA GLN A 591 -24.16 26.38 6.54
C GLN A 591 -22.65 26.21 6.66
N PHE A 592 -21.93 26.70 5.66
CA PHE A 592 -20.47 26.86 5.63
C PHE A 592 -20.17 28.27 5.13
N ASN A 593 -19.31 29.00 5.83
CA ASN A 593 -18.81 30.31 5.39
C ASN A 593 -17.41 30.11 4.82
N ILE A 594 -17.21 30.52 3.57
CA ILE A 594 -15.99 30.27 2.80
C ILE A 594 -15.48 31.60 2.27
N ASP A 595 -14.21 31.87 2.56
CA ASP A 595 -13.47 33.07 2.19
C ASP A 595 -12.10 32.68 1.63
N ASP A 596 -11.35 33.66 1.12
CA ASP A 596 -10.01 33.44 0.54
C ASP A 596 -8.99 32.91 1.56
N ASP A 597 -9.17 33.17 2.87
CA ASP A 597 -8.31 32.65 3.94
C ASP A 597 -8.52 31.15 4.19
N ASN A 598 -9.77 30.67 4.05
CA ASN A 598 -10.14 29.29 4.32
C ASN A 598 -10.45 28.43 3.06
N ALA A 599 -10.34 28.99 1.86
CA ALA A 599 -10.71 28.34 0.60
C ALA A 599 -10.09 26.94 0.40
N LEU A 600 -8.81 26.76 0.74
CA LEU A 600 -8.08 25.48 0.63
C LEU A 600 -8.45 24.44 1.70
N ILE A 601 -9.24 24.83 2.71
CA ILE A 601 -9.64 23.97 3.82
C ILE A 601 -10.95 23.26 3.47
N ILE A 602 -11.01 21.95 3.72
CA ILE A 602 -12.28 21.20 3.69
C ILE A 602 -12.90 21.34 5.07
N GLN A 603 -14.01 22.08 5.14
CA GLN A 603 -14.87 22.13 6.31
C GLN A 603 -15.75 20.88 6.34
N THR A 604 -15.92 20.25 7.50
CA THR A 604 -16.64 18.97 7.62
C THR A 604 -17.65 18.99 8.75
N GLN A 605 -18.87 18.53 8.48
CA GLN A 605 -19.94 18.33 9.46
C GLN A 605 -20.46 16.89 9.36
N LEU A 606 -20.53 16.18 10.49
CA LEU A 606 -21.02 14.79 10.51
C LEU A 606 -22.55 14.76 10.48
N VAL A 607 -23.11 13.98 9.55
CA VAL A 607 -24.55 13.78 9.37
C VAL A 607 -24.90 12.28 9.41
N ARG A 608 -26.12 11.95 9.84
CA ARG A 608 -26.62 10.57 9.94
C ARG A 608 -27.76 10.36 8.96
N ASN A 609 -27.80 9.19 8.34
CA ASN A 609 -28.87 8.73 7.44
C ASN A 609 -29.11 9.57 6.16
N VAL A 610 -28.22 10.50 5.82
CA VAL A 610 -28.28 11.31 4.60
C VAL A 610 -27.64 10.56 3.43
N ARG A 611 -28.25 10.62 2.24
CA ARG A 611 -27.67 10.11 0.98
C ARG A 611 -27.65 11.13 -0.15
N ASN A 612 -28.61 12.05 -0.14
CA ASN A 612 -28.80 13.11 -1.10
C ASN A 612 -28.91 14.45 -0.36
N VAL A 613 -28.29 15.49 -0.90
CA VAL A 613 -28.40 16.87 -0.41
C VAL A 613 -28.52 17.82 -1.59
N SER A 614 -29.22 18.93 -1.38
CA SER A 614 -29.23 20.07 -2.30
C SER A 614 -28.53 21.25 -1.64
N ALA A 615 -27.66 21.92 -2.40
CA ALA A 615 -26.84 23.02 -1.93
C ALA A 615 -27.01 24.25 -2.83
N TRP A 616 -26.91 25.43 -2.25
CA TRP A 616 -26.89 26.71 -2.97
C TRP A 616 -25.89 27.69 -2.35
N THR A 617 -25.48 28.68 -3.14
CA THR A 617 -24.54 29.72 -2.71
C THR A 617 -25.18 31.09 -2.57
N GLU A 618 -24.82 31.81 -1.52
CA GLU A 618 -24.96 33.26 -1.41
C GLU A 618 -23.57 33.90 -1.52
N GLY A 619 -23.46 35.06 -2.20
CA GLY A 619 -22.18 35.73 -2.45
C GLY A 619 -21.59 35.43 -3.81
N ARG A 620 -20.25 35.55 -3.94
CA ARG A 620 -19.52 35.39 -5.22
C ARG A 620 -18.23 34.61 -5.00
N GLY A 621 -17.89 33.77 -5.97
CA GLY A 621 -16.69 32.93 -5.93
C GLY A 621 -16.95 31.58 -6.58
N VAL A 622 -16.02 30.65 -6.38
CA VAL A 622 -16.16 29.23 -6.74
C VAL A 622 -16.03 28.41 -5.47
N GLY A 623 -16.69 27.25 -5.42
CA GLY A 623 -16.50 26.28 -4.35
C GLY A 623 -16.94 24.88 -4.76
N ALA A 624 -16.75 23.93 -3.86
CA ALA A 624 -17.23 22.57 -4.00
C ALA A 624 -17.94 22.12 -2.73
N VAL A 625 -19.00 21.33 -2.91
CA VAL A 625 -19.74 20.66 -1.83
C VAL A 625 -19.75 19.16 -2.11
N GLY A 626 -19.62 18.36 -1.07
CA GLY A 626 -19.48 16.91 -1.21
C GLY A 626 -20.07 16.14 -0.03
N LEU A 627 -20.28 14.86 -0.28
CA LEU A 627 -20.58 13.85 0.73
C LEU A 627 -19.48 12.80 0.68
N THR A 628 -18.94 12.41 1.83
CA THR A 628 -18.01 11.27 1.94
C THR A 628 -18.48 10.31 3.04
N ALA A 629 -18.31 9.00 2.82
CA ALA A 629 -18.76 7.97 3.74
C ALA A 629 -17.90 6.70 3.63
N ARG A 630 -17.78 5.95 4.72
CA ARG A 630 -17.28 4.57 4.67
C ARG A 630 -18.46 3.64 4.44
N GLY A 631 -18.41 2.88 3.35
CA GLY A 631 -19.34 1.80 3.03
C GLY A 631 -18.84 0.46 3.56
N HIS A 632 -19.74 -0.31 4.15
CA HIS A 632 -19.50 -1.65 4.69
C HIS A 632 -20.25 -2.69 3.87
N THR A 633 -19.55 -3.68 3.32
CA THR A 633 -20.16 -4.69 2.43
C THR A 633 -19.56 -6.08 2.62
N ASN A 634 -20.43 -7.07 2.59
CA ASN A 634 -20.10 -8.50 2.61
C ASN A 634 -20.48 -9.19 1.29
N VAL A 635 -20.77 -8.40 0.25
CA VAL A 635 -21.24 -8.92 -1.05
C VAL A 635 -20.05 -9.08 -1.99
N THR A 636 -19.88 -10.29 -2.52
CA THR A 636 -18.94 -10.58 -3.61
C THR A 636 -19.31 -9.75 -4.83
N ALA A 637 -18.33 -9.12 -5.45
CA ALA A 637 -18.53 -8.34 -6.67
C ALA A 637 -18.28 -9.25 -7.88
N ALA A 638 -19.13 -9.14 -8.91
CA ALA A 638 -18.95 -9.86 -10.17
C ALA A 638 -17.97 -9.14 -11.11
N TRP A 639 -17.36 -9.88 -12.04
CA TRP A 639 -16.32 -9.39 -12.94
C TRP A 639 -16.86 -9.14 -14.34
N PRO A 640 -16.56 -7.99 -14.98
CA PRO A 640 -16.85 -7.81 -16.41
C PRO A 640 -15.79 -8.47 -17.31
N ARG A 641 -14.53 -8.60 -16.84
CA ARG A 641 -13.37 -8.94 -17.67
C ARG A 641 -12.30 -9.83 -17.03
N TYR A 642 -12.52 -10.35 -15.82
CA TYR A 642 -11.59 -11.26 -15.15
C TYR A 642 -12.35 -12.42 -14.52
N THR A 643 -11.64 -13.43 -14.03
CA THR A 643 -12.15 -14.38 -13.03
C THR A 643 -11.21 -14.32 -11.82
N LEU A 644 -11.76 -14.48 -10.61
CA LEU A 644 -10.99 -14.60 -9.37
C LEU A 644 -11.60 -15.70 -8.52
N ASP A 645 -10.77 -16.66 -8.14
CA ASP A 645 -11.15 -17.76 -7.26
C ASP A 645 -10.06 -17.98 -6.18
N PRO A 646 -10.25 -17.44 -4.97
CA PRO A 646 -9.33 -17.65 -3.85
C PRO A 646 -9.62 -18.98 -3.15
N ARG A 647 -8.85 -20.02 -3.51
CA ARG A 647 -9.00 -21.39 -2.98
C ARG A 647 -8.14 -21.59 -1.74
N VAL A 648 -8.75 -22.01 -0.63
CA VAL A 648 -8.01 -22.44 0.58
C VAL A 648 -7.63 -23.90 0.41
N ASP A 649 -6.33 -24.17 0.30
CA ASP A 649 -5.82 -25.53 0.03
C ASP A 649 -6.08 -26.45 1.23
N GLN A 650 -6.30 -27.74 0.98
CA GLN A 650 -6.56 -28.77 2.01
C GLN A 650 -5.42 -28.93 3.04
N VAL A 651 -4.22 -28.48 2.71
CA VAL A 651 -3.04 -28.45 3.61
C VAL A 651 -3.18 -27.36 4.70
N SER A 652 -4.15 -26.45 4.57
CA SER A 652 -4.42 -25.42 5.56
C SER A 652 -4.94 -25.99 6.88
N THR A 653 -4.38 -25.50 7.98
CA THR A 653 -4.75 -25.86 9.35
C THR A 653 -5.23 -24.61 10.11
N ARG A 654 -5.57 -24.75 11.40
CA ARG A 654 -5.88 -23.60 12.26
C ARG A 654 -4.69 -22.66 12.49
N ASP A 655 -3.46 -23.12 12.23
CA ASP A 655 -2.22 -22.39 12.51
C ASP A 655 -1.43 -22.00 11.26
N ARG A 656 -1.81 -22.52 10.08
CA ARG A 656 -1.19 -22.23 8.80
C ARG A 656 -2.24 -22.18 7.69
N LEU A 657 -2.36 -21.04 7.04
CA LEU A 657 -3.10 -20.86 5.79
C LEU A 657 -2.17 -21.16 4.60
N GLN A 658 -2.69 -21.89 3.62
CA GLN A 658 -2.17 -21.94 2.27
C GLN A 658 -3.30 -21.59 1.29
N LEU A 659 -3.17 -20.44 0.63
CA LEU A 659 -4.20 -19.84 -0.21
C LEU A 659 -3.71 -19.80 -1.65
N SER A 660 -4.32 -20.59 -2.53
CA SER A 660 -4.09 -20.56 -3.96
C SER A 660 -5.08 -19.61 -4.63
N VAL A 661 -4.62 -18.43 -5.02
CA VAL A 661 -5.45 -17.41 -5.68
C VAL A 661 -5.37 -17.60 -7.18
N CYS A 662 -6.46 -18.07 -7.78
CA CYS A 662 -6.58 -18.30 -9.22
C CYS A 662 -7.19 -17.07 -9.91
N VAL A 663 -6.57 -16.63 -11.00
CA VAL A 663 -6.97 -15.45 -11.78
C VAL A 663 -6.97 -15.79 -13.27
N GLY A 664 -8.06 -15.49 -13.96
CA GLY A 664 -8.18 -15.49 -15.42
C GLY A 664 -8.58 -14.12 -15.96
N PHE A 665 -8.37 -13.91 -17.26
CA PHE A 665 -8.82 -12.74 -18.00
C PHE A 665 -9.86 -13.17 -19.05
N VAL A 666 -10.87 -12.35 -19.29
CA VAL A 666 -11.87 -12.55 -20.34
C VAL A 666 -11.54 -11.60 -21.50
N PRO A 667 -10.77 -12.06 -22.51
CA PRO A 667 -10.35 -11.20 -23.62
C PRO A 667 -11.52 -10.84 -24.52
N VAL A 668 -11.43 -9.65 -25.13
CA VAL A 668 -12.36 -9.18 -26.17
C VAL A 668 -11.55 -8.85 -27.43
N ALA A 669 -12.09 -9.21 -28.60
CA ALA A 669 -11.40 -9.09 -29.89
C ALA A 669 -10.02 -9.77 -29.89
N ASN A 670 -8.94 -9.02 -30.17
CA ASN A 670 -7.59 -9.56 -30.38
C ASN A 670 -6.72 -9.56 -29.10
N GLU A 671 -7.31 -9.32 -27.93
CA GLU A 671 -6.60 -9.38 -26.65
C GLU A 671 -6.19 -10.82 -26.28
N THR A 672 -5.11 -10.96 -25.49
CA THR A 672 -4.56 -12.27 -25.08
C THR A 672 -4.19 -12.33 -23.60
N GLU A 673 -3.66 -11.23 -23.06
CA GLU A 673 -3.41 -11.00 -21.63
C GLU A 673 -4.04 -9.66 -21.23
N SER A 674 -4.15 -9.41 -19.92
CA SER A 674 -4.80 -8.23 -19.33
C SER A 674 -3.90 -6.98 -19.30
N GLY A 675 -4.45 -5.87 -18.81
CA GLY A 675 -3.64 -4.78 -18.25
C GLY A 675 -2.87 -5.22 -17.01
N LEU A 676 -2.15 -4.30 -16.37
CA LEU A 676 -1.54 -4.58 -15.08
C LEU A 676 -2.62 -4.52 -13.99
N ALA A 677 -2.88 -5.64 -13.33
CA ALA A 677 -3.92 -5.75 -12.32
C ALA A 677 -3.32 -5.86 -10.91
N LEU A 678 -3.84 -5.06 -9.97
CA LEU A 678 -3.44 -5.07 -8.57
C LEU A 678 -4.31 -6.05 -7.78
N LEU A 679 -3.72 -7.19 -7.42
CA LEU A 679 -4.27 -8.18 -6.51
C LEU A 679 -4.00 -7.75 -5.06
N THR A 680 -5.04 -7.54 -4.28
CA THR A 680 -4.94 -7.24 -2.84
C THR A 680 -5.59 -8.36 -2.04
N VAL A 681 -4.76 -9.12 -1.32
CA VAL A 681 -5.17 -10.18 -0.38
C VAL A 681 -5.11 -9.61 1.03
N GLN A 682 -6.28 -9.35 1.61
CA GLN A 682 -6.43 -9.13 3.04
C GLN A 682 -6.43 -10.50 3.71
N LEU A 683 -5.49 -10.76 4.62
CA LEU A 683 -5.46 -11.99 5.40
C LEU A 683 -6.53 -11.97 6.49
N PRO A 684 -7.00 -13.14 6.96
CA PRO A 684 -7.86 -13.23 8.14
C PRO A 684 -7.12 -12.73 9.37
N SER A 685 -7.86 -12.21 10.34
CA SER A 685 -7.27 -11.65 11.56
C SER A 685 -6.39 -12.67 12.28
N GLY A 686 -5.18 -12.22 12.61
CA GLY A 686 -4.12 -12.99 13.25
C GLY A 686 -3.23 -13.82 12.32
N TYR A 687 -3.54 -13.91 11.03
CA TYR A 687 -2.63 -14.44 10.02
C TYR A 687 -1.75 -13.31 9.46
N LEU A 688 -0.45 -13.56 9.35
CA LEU A 688 0.52 -12.60 8.82
C LEU A 688 1.38 -13.26 7.74
N ALA A 689 1.62 -12.54 6.65
CA ALA A 689 2.63 -12.88 5.66
C ALA A 689 3.91 -12.07 5.88
N ASP A 690 5.04 -12.56 5.37
CA ASP A 690 6.30 -11.83 5.32
C ASP A 690 6.98 -11.97 3.94
N ILE A 691 8.22 -11.47 3.81
CA ILE A 691 8.97 -11.52 2.55
C ILE A 691 9.29 -12.96 2.13
N HIS A 692 9.40 -13.89 3.08
CA HIS A 692 9.66 -15.31 2.81
C HIS A 692 8.38 -16.09 2.50
N THR A 693 7.22 -15.71 3.04
CA THR A 693 5.97 -16.43 2.74
C THR A 693 5.33 -16.01 1.41
N ILE A 694 5.67 -14.84 0.87
CA ILE A 694 5.25 -14.40 -0.47
C ILE A 694 6.13 -14.96 -1.61
N THR A 695 7.20 -15.72 -1.35
CA THR A 695 8.11 -16.18 -2.41
C THR A 695 7.42 -17.08 -3.42
N GLU A 696 6.52 -17.96 -2.96
CA GLU A 696 5.70 -18.85 -3.80
C GLU A 696 4.77 -18.04 -4.71
N LEU A 697 4.17 -16.96 -4.18
CA LEU A 697 3.32 -16.04 -4.92
C LEU A 697 4.11 -15.33 -6.03
N THR A 698 5.31 -14.85 -5.71
CA THR A 698 6.19 -14.18 -6.69
C THR A 698 6.88 -15.12 -7.68
N ALA A 699 6.94 -16.43 -7.40
CA ALA A 699 7.49 -17.42 -8.33
C ALA A 699 6.51 -17.75 -9.48
N ALA A 700 5.24 -17.41 -9.35
CA ALA A 700 4.24 -17.62 -10.38
C ALA A 700 4.46 -16.65 -11.56
N ARG A 701 4.74 -17.18 -12.77
CA ARG A 701 5.13 -16.41 -13.98
C ARG A 701 4.22 -15.23 -14.39
N HIS A 702 2.98 -15.19 -13.91
CA HIS A 702 2.02 -14.14 -14.22
C HIS A 702 2.03 -12.99 -13.20
N VAL A 703 2.65 -13.19 -12.04
CA VAL A 703 2.89 -12.19 -11.00
C VAL A 703 4.20 -11.46 -11.32
N VAL A 704 4.12 -10.13 -11.44
CA VAL A 704 5.27 -9.26 -11.74
C VAL A 704 6.01 -8.89 -10.44
N GLY A 705 5.28 -8.77 -9.33
CA GLY A 705 5.86 -8.54 -8.02
C GLY A 705 4.81 -8.52 -6.91
N ALA A 706 5.28 -8.55 -5.67
CA ALA A 706 4.43 -8.46 -4.49
C ALA A 706 5.13 -7.71 -3.34
N ARG A 707 4.33 -7.08 -2.48
CA ARG A 707 4.76 -6.46 -1.23
C ARG A 707 3.78 -6.77 -0.11
N VAL A 708 4.35 -6.99 1.07
CA VAL A 708 3.61 -7.07 2.33
C VAL A 708 3.44 -5.66 2.90
N SER A 709 2.28 -5.40 3.47
CA SER A 709 1.92 -4.15 4.15
C SER A 709 1.05 -4.45 5.39
N ARG A 710 0.69 -3.41 6.15
CA ARG A 710 -0.11 -3.52 7.38
C ARG A 710 0.40 -4.59 8.37
N GLY A 711 1.68 -4.51 8.73
CA GLY A 711 2.33 -5.43 9.67
C GLY A 711 2.40 -6.90 9.26
N GLY A 712 2.00 -7.26 8.04
CA GLY A 712 1.86 -8.65 7.59
C GLY A 712 0.45 -9.03 7.13
N SER A 713 -0.57 -8.27 7.54
CA SER A 713 -1.99 -8.61 7.34
C SER A 713 -2.54 -8.31 5.94
N LEU A 714 -1.81 -7.55 5.10
CA LEU A 714 -2.23 -7.14 3.77
C LEU A 714 -1.13 -7.36 2.73
N VAL A 715 -1.33 -8.34 1.86
CA VAL A 715 -0.43 -8.62 0.73
C VAL A 715 -0.98 -7.94 -0.53
N ARG A 716 -0.13 -7.17 -1.22
CA ARG A 716 -0.43 -6.53 -2.50
C ARG A 716 0.51 -7.06 -3.56
N ALA A 717 -0.02 -7.76 -4.55
CA ALA A 717 0.70 -8.27 -5.71
C ALA A 717 0.16 -7.61 -6.98
N TRP A 718 0.99 -7.50 -8.01
CA TRP A 718 0.56 -7.01 -9.32
C TRP A 718 0.92 -8.03 -10.37
N LEU A 719 -0.03 -8.31 -11.26
CA LEU A 719 -0.01 -9.45 -12.17
C LEU A 719 -0.64 -9.08 -13.52
N ARG A 720 -0.33 -9.90 -14.53
CA ARG A 720 -1.02 -9.89 -15.82
C ARG A 720 -1.75 -11.21 -16.00
N ALA A 721 -3.07 -11.19 -16.02
CA ALA A 721 -3.88 -12.37 -16.20
C ALA A 721 -3.95 -12.73 -17.70
N GLY A 722 -3.86 -14.02 -18.02
CA GLY A 722 -4.08 -14.52 -19.38
C GLY A 722 -5.50 -15.07 -19.55
N ALA A 723 -5.90 -15.39 -20.78
CA ALA A 723 -7.17 -16.07 -21.05
C ALA A 723 -7.32 -17.40 -20.28
N ALA A 724 -6.23 -18.12 -20.08
CA ALA A 724 -6.19 -19.29 -19.20
C ALA A 724 -6.05 -18.86 -17.73
N GLU A 725 -6.89 -19.42 -16.86
CA GLU A 725 -6.79 -19.25 -15.40
C GLU A 725 -5.40 -19.72 -14.91
N ARG A 726 -4.70 -18.87 -14.16
CA ARG A 726 -3.40 -19.15 -13.54
C ARG A 726 -3.51 -18.88 -12.05
N CYS A 727 -2.96 -19.77 -11.22
CA CYS A 727 -3.01 -19.64 -9.76
C CYS A 727 -1.63 -19.27 -9.19
N ALA A 728 -1.63 -18.42 -8.16
CA ALA A 728 -0.45 -18.09 -7.37
C ALA A 728 -0.75 -18.38 -5.89
N THR A 729 0.16 -19.12 -5.23
CA THR A 729 -0.05 -19.61 -3.86
C THR A 729 0.63 -18.71 -2.84
N LEU A 730 -0.08 -18.42 -1.74
CA LEU A 730 0.39 -17.64 -0.61
C LEU A 730 0.30 -18.47 0.66
N ALA A 731 1.42 -18.63 1.36
CA ALA A 731 1.44 -19.15 2.72
C ALA A 731 1.31 -18.00 3.73
N ALA A 732 0.60 -18.26 4.85
CA ALA A 732 0.59 -17.37 6.01
C ALA A 732 0.42 -18.17 7.31
N PRO A 733 1.37 -18.12 8.27
CA PRO A 733 1.13 -18.63 9.62
C PRO A 733 0.15 -17.76 10.40
N ARG A 734 -0.57 -18.37 11.35
CA ARG A 734 -1.33 -17.66 12.39
C ARG A 734 -0.34 -17.18 13.45
N ALA A 735 0.14 -15.95 13.30
CA ALA A 735 1.14 -15.35 14.17
C ALA A 735 0.55 -14.69 15.42
N LEU A 736 -0.74 -14.34 15.42
CA LEU A 736 -1.41 -13.72 16.57
C LEU A 736 -2.64 -14.52 17.01
N PRO A 737 -2.93 -14.57 18.33
CA PRO A 737 -3.95 -15.44 18.92
C PRO A 737 -5.38 -14.90 18.75
N VAL A 738 -5.88 -14.94 17.51
CA VAL A 738 -7.26 -14.60 17.13
C VAL A 738 -8.07 -15.87 16.82
N ALA A 739 -9.35 -15.84 17.19
CA ALA A 739 -10.33 -16.90 17.07
C ALA A 739 -11.67 -16.37 16.53
N ARG A 740 -12.55 -17.29 16.12
CA ARG A 740 -13.83 -17.01 15.44
C ARG A 740 -13.65 -16.10 14.21
N GLN A 741 -12.58 -16.31 13.43
CA GLN A 741 -12.25 -15.50 12.25
C GLN A 741 -13.46 -15.33 11.32
N ARG A 742 -13.72 -14.08 10.94
CA ARG A 742 -14.66 -13.73 9.87
C ARG A 742 -14.03 -14.01 8.51
N PRO A 743 -14.83 -14.13 7.44
CA PRO A 743 -14.32 -14.25 6.09
C PRO A 743 -13.35 -13.11 5.75
N ALA A 744 -12.19 -13.49 5.21
CA ALA A 744 -11.20 -12.60 4.66
C ALA A 744 -11.54 -12.32 3.18
N VAL A 745 -10.79 -11.42 2.52
CA VAL A 745 -11.19 -10.88 1.22
C VAL A 745 -10.01 -10.71 0.27
N VAL A 746 -10.23 -11.10 -0.98
CA VAL A 746 -9.32 -10.84 -2.10
C VAL A 746 -10.03 -9.91 -3.08
N THR A 747 -9.33 -8.87 -3.51
CA THR A 747 -9.78 -7.94 -4.56
C THR A 747 -8.75 -7.90 -5.68
N LEU A 748 -9.21 -7.70 -6.91
CA LEU A 748 -8.37 -7.44 -8.06
C LEU A 748 -8.98 -6.24 -8.80
N VAL A 749 -8.14 -5.29 -9.19
CA VAL A 749 -8.51 -4.06 -9.90
C VAL A 749 -7.51 -3.86 -11.03
N ASP A 750 -7.97 -3.68 -12.26
CA ASP A 750 -7.11 -3.23 -13.36
C ASP A 750 -6.68 -1.78 -13.12
N LEU A 751 -5.37 -1.54 -13.16
CA LEU A 751 -4.78 -0.24 -12.84
C LEU A 751 -4.97 0.80 -13.96
N TYR A 752 -5.26 0.35 -15.17
CA TYR A 752 -5.52 1.23 -16.31
C TYR A 752 -7.03 1.48 -16.49
N ASP A 753 -7.86 0.48 -16.19
CA ASP A 753 -9.32 0.61 -16.19
C ASP A 753 -9.96 0.10 -14.90
N SER A 754 -10.14 1.00 -13.94
CA SER A 754 -10.76 0.68 -12.65
C SER A 754 -12.23 0.20 -12.75
N SER A 755 -12.88 0.27 -13.92
CA SER A 755 -14.21 -0.36 -14.12
C SER A 755 -14.10 -1.89 -14.16
N HIS A 756 -12.92 -2.42 -14.48
CA HIS A 756 -12.60 -3.84 -14.44
C HIS A 756 -12.02 -4.20 -13.07
N ARG A 757 -12.93 -4.51 -12.15
CA ARG A 757 -12.61 -4.95 -10.79
C ARG A 757 -13.55 -6.07 -10.37
N ALA A 758 -13.20 -6.75 -9.29
CA ALA A 758 -14.15 -7.33 -8.35
C ALA A 758 -13.48 -7.87 -7.06
N ARG A 759 -14.25 -8.63 -6.29
CA ARG A 759 -14.04 -8.92 -4.87
C ARG A 759 -14.65 -10.27 -4.53
N VAL A 760 -13.85 -11.17 -3.95
CA VAL A 760 -14.31 -12.48 -3.46
C VAL A 760 -13.88 -12.66 -2.01
N PHE A 761 -14.79 -13.18 -1.18
CA PHE A 761 -14.52 -13.52 0.22
C PHE A 761 -14.14 -15.00 0.34
N TYR A 762 -13.21 -15.32 1.25
CA TYR A 762 -12.78 -16.68 1.56
C TYR A 762 -12.72 -16.87 3.07
N GLN A 763 -12.83 -18.11 3.54
CA GLN A 763 -12.84 -18.43 4.97
C GLN A 763 -11.83 -19.53 5.28
N VAL A 764 -11.11 -19.37 6.39
CA VAL A 764 -10.12 -20.33 6.89
C VAL A 764 -10.75 -21.33 7.86
N PRO A 765 -10.11 -22.48 8.13
CA PRO A 765 -10.56 -23.42 9.15
C PRO A 765 -10.82 -22.71 10.48
N ALA A 766 -12.05 -22.82 10.99
CA ALA A 766 -12.47 -22.09 12.18
C ALA A 766 -11.63 -22.47 13.40
N SER A 767 -11.18 -21.46 14.14
CA SER A 767 -10.49 -21.62 15.43
C SER A 767 -11.35 -21.11 16.58
N THR A 768 -11.29 -21.80 17.70
CA THR A 768 -12.06 -21.53 18.92
C THR A 768 -11.28 -20.62 19.86
N PRO A 769 -11.94 -19.92 20.82
CA PRO A 769 -11.25 -19.13 21.84
C PRO A 769 -10.23 -19.94 22.68
N CYS A 770 -10.39 -21.27 22.74
CA CYS A 770 -9.47 -22.16 23.42
C CYS A 770 -8.26 -22.60 22.59
N ASP A 771 -8.37 -22.59 21.25
CA ASP A 771 -7.22 -22.75 20.37
C ASP A 771 -6.25 -21.55 20.44
N VAL A 772 -6.64 -20.45 21.10
CA VAL A 772 -5.83 -19.22 21.22
C VAL A 772 -5.38 -18.87 22.63
N CYS A 773 -6.13 -19.21 23.68
CA CYS A 773 -5.79 -18.76 25.04
C CYS A 773 -5.40 -19.85 26.04
N ARG A 774 -5.41 -21.15 25.66
CA ARG A 774 -5.10 -22.28 26.56
C ARG A 774 -3.72 -22.20 27.25
N ALA A 775 -2.79 -21.41 26.73
CA ALA A 775 -1.45 -21.25 27.33
C ALA A 775 -1.41 -20.41 28.62
N TRP A 776 -2.45 -19.63 28.93
CA TRP A 776 -2.46 -18.71 30.08
C TRP A 776 -3.51 -19.11 31.14
N PRO A 777 -3.16 -19.17 32.44
CA PRO A 777 -4.11 -19.47 33.52
C PRO A 777 -5.30 -18.49 33.60
N SER A 778 -5.13 -17.25 33.13
CA SER A 778 -6.22 -16.26 33.02
C SER A 778 -7.38 -16.70 32.10
N CYS A 779 -7.16 -17.70 31.25
CA CYS A 779 -8.14 -18.25 30.31
C CYS A 779 -8.57 -19.69 30.64
N GLU A 780 -8.07 -20.28 31.73
CA GLU A 780 -8.35 -21.69 32.08
C GLU A 780 -9.85 -21.97 32.20
N ARG A 781 -10.60 -21.08 32.85
CA ARG A 781 -12.06 -21.20 33.02
C ARG A 781 -12.84 -21.08 31.71
N ALA A 782 -12.38 -20.25 30.76
CA ALA A 782 -13.02 -20.12 29.43
C ALA A 782 -12.92 -21.41 28.59
N CYS A 783 -12.09 -22.37 29.01
CA CYS A 783 -11.84 -23.62 28.29
C CYS A 783 -12.21 -24.89 29.06
N GLY A 784 -12.74 -24.75 30.28
CA GLY A 784 -13.17 -25.85 31.14
C GLY A 784 -12.08 -26.90 31.38
N ALA A 785 -12.51 -28.12 31.72
CA ALA A 785 -11.62 -29.24 32.04
C ALA A 785 -10.68 -29.66 30.88
N ALA A 786 -10.91 -29.19 29.65
CA ALA A 786 -10.02 -29.43 28.51
C ALA A 786 -8.65 -28.73 28.66
N ALA A 787 -8.44 -27.84 29.63
CA ALA A 787 -7.12 -27.32 29.99
C ALA A 787 -6.21 -28.39 30.64
N GLY A 788 -6.79 -29.40 31.31
CA GLY A 788 -6.05 -30.39 32.11
C GLY A 788 -5.38 -31.52 31.32
N GLN A 789 -5.70 -31.71 30.03
CA GLN A 789 -5.11 -32.78 29.22
C GLN A 789 -3.83 -32.36 28.51
N ARG A 790 -2.73 -32.32 29.28
CA ARG A 790 -1.39 -32.57 28.73
C ARG A 790 -1.06 -34.05 28.93
N ALA A 791 -0.61 -34.72 27.88
CA ALA A 791 0.31 -35.83 28.07
C ALA A 791 1.57 -35.27 28.78
N PRO A 792 2.13 -35.95 29.79
CA PRO A 792 3.34 -35.47 30.45
C PRO A 792 4.47 -35.35 29.43
N ALA A 793 5.27 -34.29 29.53
CA ALA A 793 6.51 -34.20 28.77
C ALA A 793 7.39 -35.43 29.10
N PRO A 794 8.12 -36.01 28.12
CA PRO A 794 8.99 -37.15 28.38
C PRO A 794 9.98 -36.78 29.48
N SER A 795 9.89 -37.48 30.60
CA SER A 795 10.74 -37.25 31.76
C SER A 795 12.20 -37.48 31.36
N ARG A 796 13.04 -36.51 31.72
CA ARG A 796 14.49 -36.66 31.63
C ARG A 796 14.88 -37.91 32.42
N PRO A 797 15.62 -38.88 31.87
CA PRO A 797 16.01 -40.07 32.63
C PRO A 797 16.86 -39.65 33.84
N PRO A 798 16.74 -40.33 34.99
CA PRO A 798 17.49 -40.00 36.19
C PRO A 798 19.00 -40.20 35.96
N PRO A 799 19.87 -39.45 36.67
CA PRO A 799 21.30 -39.67 36.60
C PRO A 799 21.67 -41.07 37.11
N ALA A 800 22.61 -41.73 36.43
CA ALA A 800 23.05 -43.06 36.79
C ALA A 800 23.76 -43.06 38.17
N PRO A 801 23.51 -44.06 39.04
CA PRO A 801 24.23 -44.19 40.30
C PRO A 801 25.69 -44.58 40.09
N SER A 802 26.57 -44.09 40.96
CA SER A 802 28.01 -44.33 40.94
C SER A 802 28.38 -45.80 41.16
N ALA A 803 29.35 -46.29 40.39
CA ALA A 803 29.86 -47.66 40.52
C ALA A 803 30.70 -47.89 41.79
N ALA A 804 30.51 -49.06 42.42
CA ALA A 804 31.39 -49.67 43.41
C ALA A 804 31.39 -51.21 43.16
N PRO A 805 32.42 -51.95 43.59
CA PRO A 805 32.94 -53.07 42.79
C PRO A 805 32.28 -54.44 42.99
N ALA A 806 32.50 -55.33 42.02
CA ALA A 806 31.95 -56.68 41.95
C ALA A 806 32.74 -57.75 42.76
N PRO A 807 32.05 -58.78 43.27
CA PRO A 807 32.63 -60.10 43.59
C PRO A 807 32.37 -61.13 42.45
N PRO A 808 33.01 -62.32 42.47
CA PRO A 808 33.38 -63.04 41.24
C PRO A 808 32.41 -64.13 40.76
N HIS A 809 32.68 -64.59 39.53
CA HIS A 809 31.96 -65.64 38.79
C HIS A 809 32.01 -67.03 39.42
N THR A 810 30.93 -67.80 39.24
CA THR A 810 30.93 -69.28 39.19
C THR A 810 30.12 -69.77 37.97
N LEU A 811 30.39 -71.01 37.54
CA LEU A 811 30.16 -71.51 36.17
C LEU A 811 28.90 -72.37 35.99
N LEU A 812 28.20 -72.19 34.84
CA LEU A 812 27.53 -73.21 33.97
C LEU A 812 26.54 -74.25 34.58
N PRO A 813 25.76 -75.02 33.76
CA PRO A 813 25.27 -74.78 32.38
C PRO A 813 23.77 -75.13 32.12
N LEU A 814 23.34 -74.86 30.88
CA LEU A 814 22.32 -75.55 30.05
C LEU A 814 21.15 -76.32 30.68
N LEU A 815 19.95 -76.03 30.15
CA LEU A 815 19.14 -77.06 29.49
C LEU A 815 18.22 -76.48 28.40
N LEU A 816 18.22 -77.10 27.21
CA LEU A 816 17.25 -76.85 26.14
C LEU A 816 15.87 -77.42 26.50
N LEU A 817 14.80 -76.83 25.94
CA LEU A 817 13.76 -77.64 25.29
C LEU A 817 12.94 -76.83 24.28
N LEU A 818 12.66 -77.47 23.14
CA LEU A 818 11.94 -76.98 21.97
C LEU A 818 10.62 -77.77 21.83
N ALA A 819 9.48 -77.08 21.71
CA ALA A 819 8.23 -77.56 21.08
C ALA A 819 7.32 -76.32 20.90
N VAL A 820 7.00 -75.82 19.70
CA VAL A 820 6.22 -76.40 18.59
C VAL A 820 4.70 -76.39 18.85
N PHE A 821 4.07 -75.39 18.23
CA PHE A 821 2.69 -75.32 17.69
C PHE A 821 1.53 -76.03 18.38
N LEU A 822 0.55 -75.21 18.79
CA LEU A 822 -0.81 -75.25 18.21
C LEU A 822 -1.33 -73.81 18.04
#